data_AF-A0A9N8ZM12-F1
#
_entry.id   AF-A0A9N8ZM12-F1
#
_cell.length_a   1.000
_cell.length_b   1.000
_cell.length_c   1.000
_cell.angle_alpha   90.00
_cell.angle_beta   90.00
_cell.angle_gamma   90.00
#
_symmetry.space_group_name_H-M   'P 1'
#
loop_
_entity.id
_entity.type
_entity.pdbx_description
1 polymer ?
#
loop_
_entity_poly.entity_id
_entity_poly.type
_entity_poly.pdbx_seq_one_letter_code
_entity_poly.pdbx_strand_id
1 'polypeptide(L)'
;MARPRKTVLLFLSWIVIMTVMVPILLSTTAEAFDVRLLFKKDLKPPSTCVTPHKDPNGGGSGSGGGSGSGSGGGSGSGGGGSGSGGGGGSGSGGGGGSGSGGGGSGSGGGGGGSGSGGGGSGSGGGGGSGSGGGGGSGSGGGGSGSGGGGGSGSGGGGGSGSGGGGGGNGGGGNGGGGNGGGGNGGAGNGGGGNGGGGNGGGGNGGGGNGGGNGGGNGGGNGGGGSTSTTTTVTTSQGNTVTTVTSGTTTSIIFNGDAIDTTIIESFPASSYSSVNDCLYATGAQIILKSANDSSYNNYRFGENIRIETYPYAIAFAVNTSQVAALVDCSVIFGKKPVPRSGGHSYEGFSSLSDSIVIDLSRIAYVSVDTSSGFALVGGGMRLGPLYLILESFGFTIPGPFVPTIGISGLISSGGYGLGTRKYGITADAIIGAIIVDVRGNTLSVSATENADIFWAIRGGGGGAYGIITQLKIQLSATWKDSTVFSYDYDFTSAPTVIKTYSEWSATAAAEVTSFLVFTGGVIQFRGHYIGTVAAATPILDGSGLVTIPNNNKVLQPCPSELSRSFFLGDNTCKNEGLLNVGTDPFVPVGAAAGGTVTAGILPKIAPAPQTPRENSKVKSIFFNSSFTVEQSTSITTLLQSAPTGAKVEFYGLGGVLATEATDLTSFFHRKWTLHVVITVVLTGDATADANAITWINRWDTDIRTFATTYSYSGYADLDLKNPIVSYYGSNADRLEISKTKVDPTDIFGDPQSIIPKIVTEGGPPCNGTTPPGPSTASLPNILSSWSVLALTLITMIFPIIL
;
A
#
# COMPACT_ATOMS: atom_id res chain seq x y z
N MET A 1 -31.42 82.46 -1.67
CA MET A 1 -30.02 81.99 -1.67
C MET A 1 -29.93 80.75 -0.79
N ALA A 2 -29.10 79.76 -1.14
CA ALA A 2 -29.19 78.39 -0.59
C ALA A 2 -28.11 78.04 0.44
N ARG A 3 -28.42 77.09 1.33
CA ARG A 3 -27.49 76.56 2.36
C ARG A 3 -26.52 75.53 1.74
N PRO A 4 -25.21 75.54 2.05
CA PRO A 4 -24.27 74.49 1.62
C PRO A 4 -24.42 73.21 2.45
N ARG A 5 -25.52 72.46 2.23
CA ARG A 5 -25.74 71.15 2.90
C ARG A 5 -24.85 70.02 2.36
N LYS A 6 -24.14 70.20 1.24
CA LYS A 6 -23.32 69.16 0.58
C LYS A 6 -21.98 68.89 1.29
N THR A 7 -21.31 69.93 1.80
CA THR A 7 -19.94 69.81 2.33
C THR A 7 -19.83 68.88 3.54
N VAL A 8 -20.83 68.91 4.43
CA VAL A 8 -20.89 68.05 5.64
C VAL A 8 -21.09 66.58 5.29
N LEU A 9 -21.90 66.28 4.26
CA LEU A 9 -22.12 64.92 3.78
C LEU A 9 -20.86 64.33 3.14
N LEU A 10 -20.14 65.10 2.31
CA LEU A 10 -18.87 64.68 1.72
C LEU A 10 -17.82 64.38 2.81
N PHE A 11 -17.74 65.21 3.85
CA PHE A 11 -16.79 65.00 4.96
C PHE A 11 -17.11 63.73 5.76
N LEU A 12 -18.39 63.44 6.00
CA LEU A 12 -18.81 62.21 6.67
C LEU A 12 -18.56 60.95 5.81
N SER A 13 -18.83 61.00 4.50
CA SER A 13 -18.49 59.91 3.58
C SER A 13 -16.97 59.65 3.52
N TRP A 14 -16.15 60.71 3.54
CA TRP A 14 -14.69 60.58 3.55
C TRP A 14 -14.17 59.90 4.82
N ILE A 15 -14.73 60.25 5.99
CA ILE A 15 -14.43 59.57 7.26
C ILE A 15 -14.75 58.08 7.17
N VAL A 16 -15.93 57.69 6.67
CA VAL A 16 -16.32 56.27 6.55
C VAL A 16 -15.38 55.49 5.60
N ILE A 17 -14.96 56.09 4.50
CA ILE A 17 -13.99 55.45 3.59
C ILE A 17 -12.65 55.23 4.30
N MET A 18 -12.14 56.24 5.02
CA MET A 18 -10.84 56.18 5.70
C MET A 18 -10.84 55.27 6.95
N THR A 19 -11.96 55.15 7.69
CA THR A 19 -12.02 54.34 8.91
C THR A 19 -12.58 52.93 8.73
N VAL A 20 -13.29 52.64 7.62
CA VAL A 20 -13.89 51.32 7.37
C VAL A 20 -13.29 50.63 6.14
N MET A 21 -13.21 51.31 4.99
CA MET A 21 -12.76 50.65 3.75
C MET A 21 -11.23 50.46 3.68
N VAL A 22 -10.44 51.42 4.17
CA VAL A 22 -8.97 51.30 4.16
C VAL A 22 -8.46 50.15 5.03
N PRO A 23 -8.96 49.91 6.26
CA PRO A 23 -8.60 48.71 7.04
C PRO A 23 -8.97 47.39 6.37
N ILE A 24 -10.11 47.32 5.66
CA ILE A 24 -10.55 46.10 4.94
C ILE A 24 -9.67 45.82 3.70
N LEU A 25 -9.24 46.85 2.98
CA LEU A 25 -8.24 46.69 1.92
C LEU A 25 -6.90 46.20 2.50
N LEU A 26 -6.47 46.75 3.65
CA LEU A 26 -5.22 46.36 4.28
C LEU A 26 -5.26 44.91 4.80
N SER A 27 -6.38 44.45 5.39
CA SER A 27 -6.52 43.06 5.84
C SER A 27 -6.51 42.07 4.67
N THR A 28 -7.25 42.36 3.59
CA THR A 28 -7.26 41.50 2.38
C THR A 28 -5.91 41.46 1.67
N THR A 29 -5.08 42.51 1.76
CA THR A 29 -3.67 42.43 1.31
C THR A 29 -2.74 41.69 2.27
N ALA A 30 -3.07 41.59 3.56
CA ALA A 30 -2.30 40.83 4.54
C ALA A 30 -2.58 39.32 4.44
N GLU A 31 -3.80 38.92 4.09
CA GLU A 31 -4.17 37.52 3.81
C GLU A 31 -3.43 36.94 2.59
N ALA A 32 -2.93 37.80 1.69
CA ALA A 32 -2.09 37.41 0.56
C ALA A 32 -0.59 37.20 0.90
N PHE A 33 -0.17 37.35 2.17
CA PHE A 33 1.24 37.23 2.58
C PHE A 33 1.36 36.47 3.91
N ASP A 34 1.69 35.18 3.88
CA ASP A 34 1.74 34.35 5.09
C ASP A 34 2.93 34.70 6.01
N VAL A 35 2.65 35.51 7.03
CA VAL A 35 3.61 35.96 8.05
C VAL A 35 4.08 34.81 8.95
N ARG A 36 3.42 33.64 8.95
CA ARG A 36 3.79 32.47 9.80
C ARG A 36 5.23 31.98 9.57
N LEU A 37 5.82 32.24 8.40
CA LEU A 37 7.18 31.84 8.05
C LEU A 37 8.30 32.76 8.61
N LEU A 38 7.98 34.00 9.02
CA LEU A 38 9.00 35.01 9.36
C LEU A 38 9.59 34.90 10.79
N PHE A 39 9.05 34.03 11.64
CA PHE A 39 9.50 33.85 13.03
C PHE A 39 10.33 32.58 13.26
N LYS A 40 11.34 32.35 12.43
CA LYS A 40 12.46 31.42 12.72
C LYS A 40 13.79 32.17 12.68
N LYS A 41 14.44 32.25 13.84
CA LYS A 41 15.71 32.97 14.04
C LYS A 41 16.89 32.00 13.94
N ASP A 42 18.07 32.55 13.65
CA ASP A 42 19.39 31.93 13.80
C ASP A 42 19.73 30.75 12.84
N LEU A 43 19.81 31.07 11.54
CA LEU A 43 20.73 30.38 10.62
C LEU A 43 21.67 31.40 9.96
N LYS A 44 22.99 31.18 10.07
CA LYS A 44 24.01 31.94 9.32
C LYS A 44 24.21 31.31 7.93
N PRO A 45 24.25 32.08 6.84
CA PRO A 45 24.61 31.55 5.53
C PRO A 45 26.13 31.28 5.42
N PRO A 46 26.56 30.11 4.91
CA PRO A 46 27.95 29.90 4.50
C PRO A 46 28.19 30.49 3.10
N SER A 47 29.20 31.35 2.95
CA SER A 47 29.44 32.11 1.71
C SER A 47 30.67 31.63 0.94
N THR A 48 30.51 30.59 0.11
CA THR A 48 31.47 30.25 -0.98
C THR A 48 30.74 29.57 -2.15
N CYS A 49 31.09 29.92 -3.39
CA CYS A 49 30.60 29.23 -4.59
C CYS A 49 31.43 27.98 -4.85
N VAL A 50 30.78 26.86 -5.21
CA VAL A 50 31.45 25.61 -5.59
C VAL A 50 31.50 25.52 -7.11
N THR A 51 32.67 25.20 -7.67
CA THR A 51 32.83 24.96 -9.11
C THR A 51 32.43 23.51 -9.45
N PRO A 52 31.77 23.26 -10.60
CA PRO A 52 31.40 21.90 -10.99
C PRO A 52 32.63 20.99 -11.15
N HIS A 53 32.59 19.82 -10.53
CA HIS A 53 33.58 18.77 -10.75
C HIS A 53 33.42 18.22 -12.18
N LYS A 54 34.53 18.04 -12.91
CA LYS A 54 34.50 17.24 -14.15
C LYS A 54 34.60 15.77 -13.78
N ASP A 55 33.67 14.96 -14.29
CA ASP A 55 33.85 13.50 -14.35
C ASP A 55 34.63 13.11 -15.61
N PRO A 56 35.77 12.41 -15.49
CA PRO A 56 36.53 11.94 -16.63
C PRO A 56 36.10 10.51 -17.01
N ASN A 57 34.94 10.33 -17.65
CA ASN A 57 34.64 9.17 -18.54
C ASN A 57 33.27 9.29 -19.26
N GLY A 58 33.14 10.25 -20.18
CA GLY A 58 31.99 10.38 -21.09
C GLY A 58 32.24 9.73 -22.47
N GLY A 59 32.28 8.40 -22.54
CA GLY A 59 32.54 7.66 -23.78
C GLY A 59 31.26 7.37 -24.61
N GLY A 60 30.92 8.24 -25.55
CA GLY A 60 29.75 8.04 -26.43
C GLY A 60 29.98 7.00 -27.53
N SER A 61 29.04 6.05 -27.70
CA SER A 61 29.11 4.98 -28.69
C SER A 61 28.59 5.39 -30.07
N GLY A 62 29.50 5.92 -30.90
CA GLY A 62 29.28 6.10 -32.35
C GLY A 62 29.62 4.85 -33.16
N SER A 63 28.81 4.51 -34.16
CA SER A 63 28.97 3.31 -35.00
C SER A 63 30.07 3.41 -36.06
N GLY A 64 30.91 2.39 -36.20
CA GLY A 64 31.83 2.22 -37.35
C GLY A 64 32.60 0.91 -37.26
N GLY A 65 32.43 0.01 -38.24
CA GLY A 65 33.05 -1.32 -38.22
C GLY A 65 34.44 -1.38 -38.87
N GLY A 66 35.15 -2.51 -38.69
CA GLY A 66 36.39 -2.78 -39.42
C GLY A 66 37.38 -3.72 -38.72
N SER A 67 37.43 -4.96 -39.19
CA SER A 67 38.59 -5.89 -39.22
C SER A 67 39.93 -5.46 -38.57
N GLY A 68 40.52 -6.31 -37.72
CA GLY A 68 41.93 -6.19 -37.32
C GLY A 68 42.44 -7.27 -36.35
N SER A 69 43.22 -8.22 -36.84
CA SER A 69 43.97 -9.21 -36.04
C SER A 69 45.15 -8.57 -35.28
N GLY A 70 45.43 -8.99 -34.04
CA GLY A 70 46.61 -8.55 -33.29
C GLY A 70 46.92 -9.39 -32.04
N SER A 71 47.94 -10.25 -32.12
CA SER A 71 48.33 -11.21 -31.06
C SER A 71 49.25 -10.60 -29.99
N GLY A 72 49.21 -11.19 -28.78
CA GLY A 72 50.20 -10.99 -27.71
C GLY A 72 49.73 -10.06 -26.57
N GLY A 73 50.08 -10.28 -25.30
CA GLY A 73 50.93 -11.33 -24.72
C GLY A 73 52.01 -10.72 -23.83
N GLY A 74 51.86 -10.82 -22.51
CA GLY A 74 52.81 -10.26 -21.55
C GLY A 74 52.39 -10.46 -20.10
N SER A 75 53.02 -11.43 -19.42
CA SER A 75 52.86 -11.67 -17.99
C SER A 75 53.77 -10.74 -17.17
N GLY A 76 53.30 -10.33 -15.98
CA GLY A 76 54.09 -9.56 -15.02
C GLY A 76 53.63 -9.85 -13.59
N SER A 77 54.54 -10.30 -12.73
CA SER A 77 54.22 -10.89 -11.42
C SER A 77 54.80 -10.10 -10.25
N GLY A 78 54.09 -10.09 -9.12
CA GLY A 78 54.61 -9.69 -7.81
C GLY A 78 53.95 -8.42 -7.20
N GLY A 79 53.90 -8.26 -5.88
CA GLY A 79 54.21 -9.26 -4.84
C GLY A 79 54.57 -8.67 -3.47
N GLY A 80 53.75 -8.95 -2.45
CA GLY A 80 54.05 -8.69 -1.03
C GLY A 80 53.90 -7.24 -0.55
N GLY A 81 53.62 -7.04 0.74
CA GLY A 81 53.52 -5.69 1.33
C GLY A 81 52.57 -5.55 2.53
N SER A 82 52.76 -6.32 3.60
CA SER A 82 52.02 -6.12 4.87
C SER A 82 52.58 -4.93 5.66
N GLY A 83 51.73 -4.01 6.13
CA GLY A 83 52.15 -2.88 6.97
C GLY A 83 51.09 -2.50 8.01
N SER A 84 51.33 -2.85 9.27
CA SER A 84 50.52 -2.42 10.42
C SER A 84 51.13 -1.18 11.08
N GLY A 85 50.28 -0.23 11.49
CA GLY A 85 50.69 0.96 12.22
C GLY A 85 49.60 1.41 13.17
N GLY A 86 49.94 1.55 14.46
CA GLY A 86 49.05 2.07 15.50
C GLY A 86 49.67 3.27 16.19
N GLY A 87 48.83 4.18 16.69
CA GLY A 87 49.24 5.35 17.47
C GLY A 87 48.02 5.93 18.18
N GLY A 88 48.10 6.07 19.51
CA GLY A 88 47.01 6.56 20.33
C GLY A 88 47.16 8.03 20.73
N GLY A 89 46.07 8.65 21.17
CA GLY A 89 46.06 9.97 21.78
C GLY A 89 44.90 10.07 22.77
N SER A 90 45.21 10.34 24.04
CA SER A 90 44.23 10.40 25.13
C SER A 90 43.80 11.84 25.45
N GLY A 91 42.57 11.99 25.93
CA GLY A 91 42.04 13.25 26.43
C GLY A 91 40.90 12.99 27.42
N SER A 92 41.15 13.24 28.70
CA SER A 92 40.19 13.06 29.78
C SER A 92 39.96 14.36 30.55
N GLY A 93 38.71 14.57 30.97
CA GLY A 93 38.28 15.70 31.80
C GLY A 93 36.92 15.36 32.40
N GLY A 94 36.70 15.68 33.66
CA GLY A 94 35.52 15.22 34.40
C GLY A 94 35.11 16.12 35.55
N GLY A 95 33.93 15.82 36.08
CA GLY A 95 33.24 16.54 37.14
C GLY A 95 31.72 16.32 36.97
N GLY A 96 30.93 15.97 37.98
CA GLY A 96 31.24 15.82 39.40
C GLY A 96 30.43 16.81 40.23
N GLY A 97 29.23 16.42 40.63
CA GLY A 97 28.33 17.27 41.41
C GLY A 97 27.09 16.50 41.88
N SER A 98 27.13 16.05 43.13
CA SER A 98 25.99 15.43 43.82
C SER A 98 25.30 16.45 44.74
N GLY A 99 23.98 16.31 44.90
CA GLY A 99 23.18 17.11 45.85
C GLY A 99 21.91 16.36 46.21
N SER A 100 21.56 16.32 47.51
CA SER A 100 20.53 15.43 48.05
C SER A 100 19.76 16.03 49.24
N GLY A 101 18.58 15.47 49.52
CA GLY A 101 17.56 15.97 50.47
C GLY A 101 16.32 16.49 49.72
N GLY A 102 15.07 16.25 50.12
CA GLY A 102 14.51 15.72 51.38
C GLY A 102 13.61 16.79 52.03
N GLY A 103 12.43 16.51 52.61
CA GLY A 103 11.64 15.26 52.75
C GLY A 103 10.33 15.52 53.53
N GLY A 104 9.57 14.47 53.89
CA GLY A 104 8.32 14.51 54.68
C GLY A 104 7.11 13.92 53.91
N SER A 105 6.40 12.86 54.35
CA SER A 105 5.60 12.63 55.59
C SER A 105 4.18 13.23 55.49
N GLY A 106 3.05 12.51 55.68
CA GLY A 106 2.75 11.09 55.98
C GLY A 106 1.27 10.79 55.64
N SER A 107 0.51 9.83 56.18
CA SER A 107 0.70 8.86 57.28
C SER A 107 -0.38 7.74 57.24
N GLY A 108 -0.05 6.51 57.68
CA GLY A 108 -0.98 5.38 57.91
C GLY A 108 -1.40 4.57 56.66
N GLY A 109 -1.67 3.25 56.69
CA GLY A 109 -1.60 2.23 57.76
C GLY A 109 -2.72 1.16 57.58
N GLY A 110 -2.58 -0.13 57.89
CA GLY A 110 -1.38 -0.92 58.24
C GLY A 110 -1.69 -2.29 58.92
N GLY A 111 -1.20 -3.41 58.34
CA GLY A 111 -1.15 -4.78 58.95
C GLY A 111 -2.40 -5.67 58.70
N GLY A 112 -2.33 -7.01 58.59
CA GLY A 112 -1.26 -8.05 58.59
C GLY A 112 -1.93 -9.43 58.30
N GLY A 113 -1.34 -10.64 58.19
CA GLY A 113 -0.01 -11.26 58.31
C GLY A 113 -0.17 -12.80 58.07
N SER A 114 0.77 -13.74 58.20
CA SER A 114 2.24 -13.74 58.41
C SER A 114 2.85 -15.17 58.34
N GLY A 115 4.05 -15.35 57.75
CA GLY A 115 5.03 -16.41 58.10
C GLY A 115 5.10 -17.70 57.22
N SER A 116 6.23 -18.45 57.10
CA SER A 116 7.62 -18.25 57.62
C SER A 116 8.68 -19.19 56.96
N GLY A 117 9.91 -18.69 56.69
CA GLY A 117 11.20 -19.46 56.51
C GLY A 117 11.42 -20.25 55.19
N GLY A 118 12.62 -20.43 54.60
CA GLY A 118 14.00 -19.96 54.91
C GLY A 118 14.91 -21.01 55.60
N GLY A 119 16.17 -21.30 55.19
CA GLY A 119 17.02 -20.85 54.06
C GLY A 119 18.47 -21.42 54.15
N GLY A 120 19.34 -21.27 53.13
CA GLY A 120 20.75 -21.79 53.14
C GLY A 120 21.61 -21.40 51.92
N SER A 121 22.95 -21.50 52.01
CA SER A 121 23.92 -20.91 51.04
C SER A 121 25.23 -21.71 50.86
N GLY A 122 25.94 -21.54 49.72
CA GLY A 122 27.27 -22.12 49.44
C GLY A 122 27.84 -21.76 48.06
N SER A 123 29.18 -21.84 47.89
CA SER A 123 29.91 -21.33 46.70
C SER A 123 31.19 -22.13 46.37
N GLY A 124 31.57 -22.24 45.09
CA GLY A 124 32.87 -22.77 44.63
C GLY A 124 32.86 -23.29 43.17
N GLY A 125 34.03 -23.54 42.57
CA GLY A 125 34.14 -24.12 41.22
C GLY A 125 35.58 -24.42 40.77
N GLY A 126 35.76 -24.96 39.56
CA GLY A 126 37.05 -25.05 38.84
C GLY A 126 37.47 -26.43 38.30
N GLY A 127 37.97 -26.46 37.04
CA GLY A 127 38.72 -27.57 36.42
C GLY A 127 37.93 -28.81 35.95
N GLY A 128 38.42 -29.65 35.01
CA GLY A 128 39.56 -29.49 34.09
C GLY A 128 40.24 -30.83 33.69
N SER A 129 40.35 -31.13 32.37
CA SER A 129 40.96 -32.38 31.77
C SER A 129 40.25 -33.71 32.16
N GLY A 130 40.43 -34.88 31.51
CA GLY A 130 41.16 -35.32 30.31
C GLY A 130 41.26 -36.88 30.27
N SER A 131 41.69 -37.60 29.23
CA SER A 131 41.88 -37.30 27.79
C SER A 131 42.39 -38.55 27.01
N GLY A 132 41.66 -39.07 26.01
CA GLY A 132 42.09 -40.17 25.11
C GLY A 132 40.93 -41.10 24.67
N GLY A 133 41.01 -41.88 23.58
CA GLY A 133 42.04 -41.94 22.53
C GLY A 133 42.06 -43.29 21.78
N GLY A 134 41.94 -43.28 20.44
CA GLY A 134 42.03 -44.49 19.61
C GLY A 134 41.38 -44.31 18.23
N GLY A 135 42.01 -44.81 17.16
CA GLY A 135 41.50 -44.70 15.79
C GLY A 135 41.86 -45.93 14.94
N GLY A 136 41.27 -46.02 13.75
CA GLY A 136 41.52 -47.11 12.80
C GLY A 136 40.96 -46.81 11.41
N SER A 137 41.74 -47.07 10.37
CA SER A 137 41.42 -46.80 8.96
C SER A 137 41.17 -48.10 8.19
N GLY A 138 40.28 -48.07 7.18
CA GLY A 138 40.03 -49.19 6.28
C GLY A 138 39.27 -48.73 5.02
N SER A 139 39.48 -49.41 3.89
CA SER A 139 39.09 -48.90 2.56
C SER A 139 38.88 -49.99 1.50
N GLY A 140 37.99 -49.75 0.54
CA GLY A 140 38.07 -50.33 -0.82
C GLY A 140 36.97 -51.32 -1.25
N GLY A 141 36.51 -51.17 -2.50
CA GLY A 141 35.77 -52.18 -3.28
C GLY A 141 34.25 -52.26 -3.05
N GLY A 142 33.43 -52.68 -4.03
CA GLY A 142 33.72 -52.90 -5.46
C GLY A 142 32.80 -53.93 -6.14
N GLY A 143 32.16 -53.55 -7.26
CA GLY A 143 31.30 -54.41 -8.11
C GLY A 143 29.82 -54.47 -7.68
N SER A 144 28.77 -54.52 -8.51
CA SER A 144 28.51 -54.89 -9.94
C SER A 144 27.75 -56.21 -10.09
N GLY A 145 26.50 -56.17 -10.57
CA GLY A 145 25.66 -57.33 -10.90
C GLY A 145 24.36 -56.90 -11.58
N SER A 146 23.87 -57.65 -12.59
CA SER A 146 22.78 -57.22 -13.49
C SER A 146 21.89 -58.38 -13.99
N GLY A 147 20.70 -58.03 -14.52
CA GLY A 147 19.61 -58.94 -14.92
C GLY A 147 18.31 -58.59 -14.15
N GLY A 148 17.09 -58.61 -14.71
CA GLY A 148 16.56 -59.28 -15.91
C GLY A 148 15.80 -60.56 -15.50
N GLY A 149 14.59 -60.87 -15.98
CA GLY A 149 13.65 -60.15 -16.86
C GLY A 149 12.51 -61.09 -17.33
N GLY A 150 11.27 -60.59 -17.42
CA GLY A 150 10.06 -61.36 -17.78
C GLY A 150 9.41 -62.12 -16.60
N GLY A 151 8.15 -62.59 -16.68
CA GLY A 151 7.14 -62.35 -17.72
C GLY A 151 6.04 -63.43 -17.75
N SER A 152 4.76 -63.04 -17.61
CA SER A 152 3.53 -63.89 -17.63
C SER A 152 3.42 -64.97 -16.51
N GLY A 153 2.23 -65.48 -16.12
CA GLY A 153 0.87 -65.04 -16.42
C GLY A 153 -0.22 -66.07 -16.06
N SER A 154 -1.47 -65.61 -15.86
CA SER A 154 -2.74 -66.36 -15.76
C SER A 154 -3.03 -67.26 -14.53
N GLY A 155 -4.30 -67.24 -14.08
CA GLY A 155 -4.91 -68.13 -13.09
C GLY A 155 -4.75 -67.71 -11.61
N GLY A 156 -5.79 -67.70 -10.75
CA GLY A 156 -7.23 -67.89 -10.99
C GLY A 156 -7.96 -68.41 -9.73
N GLY A 157 -9.20 -67.94 -9.49
CA GLY A 157 -10.09 -68.45 -8.43
C GLY A 157 -10.30 -67.50 -7.25
N GLY A 158 -11.56 -67.33 -6.82
CA GLY A 158 -11.94 -66.45 -5.71
C GLY A 158 -12.01 -67.16 -4.35
N GLY A 159 -12.39 -66.41 -3.30
CA GLY A 159 -12.58 -66.96 -1.96
C GLY A 159 -12.72 -65.90 -0.87
N SER A 160 -13.95 -65.47 -0.57
CA SER A 160 -14.25 -64.64 0.60
C SER A 160 -14.32 -65.52 1.87
N GLY A 161 -13.52 -65.24 2.89
CA GLY A 161 -13.49 -66.04 4.13
C GLY A 161 -12.99 -65.26 5.35
N SER A 162 -13.88 -65.00 6.30
CA SER A 162 -13.67 -64.22 7.53
C SER A 162 -12.98 -64.97 8.67
N GLY A 163 -12.16 -64.27 9.46
CA GLY A 163 -11.75 -64.69 10.83
C GLY A 163 -10.31 -64.28 11.19
N GLY A 164 -9.97 -63.96 12.45
CA GLY A 164 -10.84 -63.79 13.62
C GLY A 164 -10.12 -63.96 14.98
N GLY A 165 -9.51 -62.88 15.50
CA GLY A 165 -8.89 -62.84 16.85
C GLY A 165 -7.48 -63.47 16.96
N GLY A 166 -6.69 -63.18 18.00
CA GLY A 166 -6.88 -62.18 19.06
C GLY A 166 -5.89 -62.32 20.24
N GLY A 167 -5.66 -61.21 20.97
CA GLY A 167 -4.89 -61.17 22.23
C GLY A 167 -3.39 -60.83 22.09
N GLY A 168 -2.76 -60.10 23.02
CA GLY A 168 -3.33 -59.39 24.17
C GLY A 168 -2.30 -58.81 25.16
N ASN A 169 -2.79 -57.98 26.10
CA ASN A 169 -2.11 -57.35 27.26
C ASN A 169 -1.03 -56.29 26.96
N GLY A 170 -0.91 -55.20 27.73
CA GLY A 170 -1.74 -54.65 28.83
C GLY A 170 -1.18 -53.26 29.25
N GLY A 171 -1.98 -52.22 29.50
CA GLY A 171 -2.67 -51.90 30.77
C GLY A 171 -2.16 -50.53 31.30
N GLY A 172 -2.83 -49.76 32.17
CA GLY A 172 -4.23 -49.82 32.63
C GLY A 172 -4.56 -48.86 33.81
N GLY A 173 -5.48 -47.91 33.62
CA GLY A 173 -6.31 -47.27 34.67
C GLY A 173 -5.73 -46.13 35.54
N ASN A 174 -6.51 -45.40 36.35
CA ASN A 174 -7.98 -45.14 36.34
C ASN A 174 -8.41 -43.97 37.30
N GLY A 175 -9.52 -43.27 37.00
CA GLY A 175 -10.28 -42.38 37.92
C GLY A 175 -9.76 -40.95 38.19
N GLY A 176 -10.56 -39.96 38.63
CA GLY A 176 -12.04 -39.89 38.76
C GLY A 176 -12.59 -38.70 39.60
N GLY A 177 -13.81 -38.20 39.29
CA GLY A 177 -14.58 -37.17 40.05
C GLY A 177 -14.36 -35.69 39.64
N GLY A 178 -15.27 -34.72 39.88
CA GLY A 178 -16.65 -34.77 40.41
C GLY A 178 -17.26 -33.36 40.68
N ASN A 179 -18.60 -33.24 40.75
CA ASN A 179 -19.44 -32.04 41.02
C ASN A 179 -19.51 -30.92 39.94
N GLY A 180 -20.62 -30.17 39.76
CA GLY A 180 -22.00 -30.41 40.24
C GLY A 180 -22.97 -29.20 40.22
N GLY A 181 -24.09 -29.30 39.47
CA GLY A 181 -25.30 -28.45 39.55
C GLY A 181 -25.32 -27.16 38.68
N GLY A 182 -26.46 -26.72 38.09
CA GLY A 182 -27.79 -27.34 37.94
C GLY A 182 -28.86 -26.33 37.46
N GLY A 183 -29.87 -26.75 36.66
CA GLY A 183 -30.97 -25.86 36.22
C GLY A 183 -31.86 -26.39 35.06
N ASN A 184 -33.13 -26.69 35.36
CA ASN A 184 -34.15 -27.32 34.50
C ASN A 184 -34.50 -26.66 33.15
N GLY A 185 -35.06 -27.46 32.21
CA GLY A 185 -36.37 -27.13 31.60
C GLY A 185 -36.63 -27.45 30.11
N GLY A 186 -37.53 -28.42 29.82
CA GLY A 186 -38.27 -28.58 28.54
C GLY A 186 -37.47 -29.00 27.30
N ALA A 187 -37.53 -30.22 26.73
CA ALA A 187 -38.65 -31.06 26.29
C ALA A 187 -39.40 -30.54 25.04
N GLY A 188 -39.23 -31.24 23.89
CA GLY A 188 -39.95 -30.96 22.63
C GLY A 188 -39.50 -31.82 21.44
N ASN A 189 -40.28 -32.86 21.09
CA ASN A 189 -40.20 -33.54 19.78
C ASN A 189 -40.80 -32.61 18.68
N GLY A 190 -40.58 -32.81 17.38
CA GLY A 190 -39.84 -33.85 16.63
C GLY A 190 -40.51 -34.13 15.28
N GLY A 191 -39.79 -34.77 14.35
CA GLY A 191 -40.24 -35.03 12.97
C GLY A 191 -39.98 -33.85 12.00
N GLY A 192 -39.79 -34.04 10.68
CA GLY A 192 -39.80 -35.29 9.90
C GLY A 192 -40.93 -35.32 8.88
N GLY A 193 -40.67 -34.89 7.64
CA GLY A 193 -41.64 -34.89 6.54
C GLY A 193 -40.96 -34.66 5.19
N ASN A 194 -41.41 -35.39 4.16
CA ASN A 194 -40.77 -35.47 2.84
C ASN A 194 -41.78 -35.11 1.74
N GLY A 195 -41.29 -34.49 0.64
CA GLY A 195 -41.85 -34.69 -0.70
C GLY A 195 -42.81 -33.66 -1.29
N GLY A 196 -42.83 -33.60 -2.63
CA GLY A 196 -43.69 -32.74 -3.46
C GLY A 196 -43.08 -31.34 -3.73
N GLY A 197 -42.92 -30.85 -4.96
CA GLY A 197 -43.24 -31.43 -6.28
C GLY A 197 -44.54 -30.89 -6.89
N GLY A 198 -44.44 -29.85 -7.72
CA GLY A 198 -45.57 -29.25 -8.44
C GLY A 198 -45.09 -28.21 -9.46
N ASN A 199 -45.71 -28.14 -10.63
CA ASN A 199 -45.26 -27.33 -11.77
C ASN A 199 -46.47 -26.72 -12.51
N GLY A 200 -46.30 -25.52 -13.07
CA GLY A 200 -47.16 -24.97 -14.14
C GLY A 200 -48.25 -23.95 -13.77
N GLY A 201 -48.62 -23.14 -14.78
CA GLY A 201 -49.70 -22.13 -14.73
C GLY A 201 -49.23 -20.74 -14.22
N GLY A 202 -49.39 -19.62 -14.94
CA GLY A 202 -49.98 -19.39 -16.27
C GLY A 202 -51.39 -18.80 -16.19
N GLY A 203 -51.51 -17.47 -16.27
CA GLY A 203 -52.78 -16.74 -16.29
C GLY A 203 -52.61 -15.31 -16.82
N ASN A 204 -53.52 -14.86 -17.67
CA ASN A 204 -53.43 -13.58 -18.39
C ASN A 204 -54.85 -13.01 -18.60
N GLY A 205 -55.00 -11.68 -18.62
CA GLY A 205 -56.21 -10.99 -19.09
C GLY A 205 -56.93 -10.07 -18.09
N GLY A 206 -57.64 -9.06 -18.64
CA GLY A 206 -58.45 -8.08 -17.90
C GLY A 206 -57.68 -6.81 -17.54
N GLY A 207 -57.90 -5.64 -18.15
CA GLY A 207 -58.89 -5.30 -19.19
C GLY A 207 -60.15 -4.64 -18.65
N GLY A 208 -60.05 -3.38 -18.22
CA GLY A 208 -61.17 -2.56 -17.77
C GLY A 208 -60.99 -1.11 -18.20
N ASN A 209 -61.97 -0.55 -18.90
CA ASN A 209 -61.94 0.82 -19.44
C ASN A 209 -63.09 1.63 -18.83
N GLY A 210 -62.82 2.87 -18.42
CA GLY A 210 -63.80 3.74 -17.75
C GLY A 210 -63.37 5.20 -17.81
N GLY A 211 -63.97 5.96 -18.72
CA GLY A 211 -63.61 7.36 -18.96
C GLY A 211 -64.32 8.35 -18.04
N GLY A 212 -63.63 9.43 -17.69
CA GLY A 212 -64.20 10.63 -17.06
C GLY A 212 -63.59 11.87 -17.71
N ASN A 213 -64.41 12.71 -18.35
CA ASN A 213 -63.93 13.87 -19.11
C ASN A 213 -63.97 15.14 -18.24
N GLY A 214 -62.87 15.90 -18.22
CA GLY A 214 -62.74 17.13 -17.43
C GLY A 214 -61.60 18.00 -17.96
N GLY A 215 -61.94 19.03 -18.73
CA GLY A 215 -60.96 19.88 -19.40
C GLY A 215 -60.32 20.93 -18.48
N GLY A 216 -59.00 21.05 -18.54
CA GLY A 216 -58.23 22.11 -17.88
C GLY A 216 -57.01 22.47 -18.72
N ASN A 217 -57.10 23.52 -19.53
CA ASN A 217 -56.02 23.94 -20.42
C ASN A 217 -54.99 24.80 -19.65
N GLY A 218 -53.90 24.17 -19.19
CA GLY A 218 -52.78 24.82 -18.51
C GLY A 218 -51.48 24.61 -19.28
N GLY A 219 -50.78 25.69 -19.63
CA GLY A 219 -49.53 25.64 -20.40
C GLY A 219 -48.45 24.83 -19.70
N GLY A 220 -47.80 23.91 -20.43
CA GLY A 220 -46.77 23.04 -19.85
C GLY A 220 -45.50 23.80 -19.49
N ASN A 221 -44.98 23.52 -18.29
CA ASN A 221 -43.54 23.60 -18.04
C ASN A 221 -43.02 22.18 -17.85
N GLY A 222 -42.56 21.58 -18.94
CA GLY A 222 -42.08 20.20 -19.01
C GLY A 222 -40.72 20.01 -18.34
N GLY A 223 -40.64 20.29 -17.04
CA GLY A 223 -39.46 20.01 -16.23
C GLY A 223 -39.20 18.50 -16.19
N GLY A 224 -38.31 18.03 -17.06
CA GLY A 224 -37.83 16.65 -17.09
C GLY A 224 -36.97 16.34 -15.87
N GLY A 225 -37.61 16.25 -14.69
CA GLY A 225 -36.94 15.85 -13.47
C GLY A 225 -36.38 14.44 -13.62
N SER A 226 -35.06 14.30 -13.54
CA SER A 226 -34.41 12.99 -13.45
C SER A 226 -34.95 12.28 -12.21
N THR A 227 -35.78 11.25 -12.42
CA THR A 227 -36.36 10.45 -11.35
C THR A 227 -35.25 9.65 -10.68
N SER A 228 -34.64 10.23 -9.65
CA SER A 228 -33.62 9.54 -8.89
C SER A 228 -34.26 8.53 -7.95
N THR A 229 -33.78 7.29 -8.00
CA THR A 229 -34.22 6.19 -7.13
C THR A 229 -33.18 5.98 -6.05
N THR A 230 -33.59 6.09 -4.79
CA THR A 230 -32.76 5.79 -3.62
C THR A 230 -33.26 4.52 -2.92
N THR A 231 -32.36 3.66 -2.47
CA THR A 231 -32.69 2.47 -1.67
C THR A 231 -31.57 2.21 -0.68
N THR A 232 -31.90 2.12 0.61
CA THR A 232 -30.95 1.79 1.68
C THR A 232 -31.24 0.40 2.23
N VAL A 233 -30.20 -0.42 2.36
CA VAL A 233 -30.25 -1.76 2.96
C VAL A 233 -29.24 -1.83 4.09
N THR A 234 -29.65 -2.33 5.25
CA THR A 234 -28.74 -2.59 6.38
C THR A 234 -28.26 -4.05 6.31
N THR A 235 -26.95 -4.30 6.46
CA THR A 235 -26.39 -5.66 6.56
C THR A 235 -26.73 -6.28 7.91
N SER A 236 -26.56 -7.61 8.05
CA SER A 236 -26.72 -8.29 9.35
C SER A 236 -25.68 -7.88 10.40
N GLN A 237 -24.61 -7.19 10.00
CA GLN A 237 -23.59 -6.59 10.88
C GLN A 237 -23.89 -5.11 11.22
N GLY A 238 -25.01 -4.54 10.75
CA GLY A 238 -25.41 -3.16 11.04
C GLY A 238 -24.85 -2.08 10.11
N ASN A 239 -23.97 -2.42 9.15
CA ASN A 239 -23.54 -1.49 8.12
C ASN A 239 -24.73 -1.07 7.24
N THR A 240 -24.81 0.18 6.80
CA THR A 240 -25.82 0.59 5.81
C THR A 240 -25.23 0.69 4.42
N VAL A 241 -26.01 0.35 3.40
CA VAL A 241 -25.64 0.49 1.99
C VAL A 241 -26.75 1.23 1.28
N THR A 242 -26.47 2.46 0.87
CA THR A 242 -27.40 3.31 0.15
C THR A 242 -27.03 3.33 -1.32
N THR A 243 -27.92 2.81 -2.16
CA THR A 243 -27.84 2.91 -3.62
C THR A 243 -28.67 4.10 -4.08
N VAL A 244 -28.07 4.99 -4.86
CA VAL A 244 -28.73 6.14 -5.51
C VAL A 244 -28.49 6.06 -7.01
N THR A 245 -29.54 5.91 -7.80
CA THR A 245 -29.48 5.91 -9.27
C THR A 245 -30.10 7.20 -9.81
N SER A 246 -29.45 7.85 -10.78
CA SER A 246 -29.98 9.00 -11.52
C SER A 246 -29.41 8.99 -12.94
N GLY A 247 -30.28 8.87 -13.94
CA GLY A 247 -29.85 8.66 -15.33
C GLY A 247 -29.01 7.38 -15.47
N THR A 248 -27.80 7.51 -16.04
CA THR A 248 -26.84 6.43 -16.26
C THR A 248 -25.86 6.23 -15.10
N THR A 249 -25.94 7.08 -14.07
CA THR A 249 -25.07 7.07 -12.89
C THR A 249 -25.74 6.32 -11.75
N THR A 250 -25.02 5.37 -11.14
CA THR A 250 -25.43 4.71 -9.88
C THR A 250 -24.32 4.80 -8.84
N SER A 251 -24.63 5.45 -7.72
CA SER A 251 -23.81 5.57 -6.52
C SER A 251 -24.17 4.49 -5.51
N ILE A 252 -23.18 3.73 -5.05
CA ILE A 252 -23.26 2.84 -3.90
C ILE A 252 -22.42 3.47 -2.78
N ILE A 253 -23.09 3.82 -1.69
CA ILE A 253 -22.54 4.56 -0.55
C ILE A 253 -22.64 3.68 0.70
N PHE A 254 -21.55 3.57 1.46
CA PHE A 254 -21.51 2.78 2.69
C PHE A 254 -21.70 3.67 3.93
N ASN A 255 -22.35 3.10 4.95
CA ASN A 255 -22.62 3.67 6.28
C ASN A 255 -23.34 5.03 6.38
N GLY A 256 -23.79 5.59 5.25
CA GLY A 256 -24.51 6.86 5.19
C GLY A 256 -23.62 8.07 4.93
N ASP A 257 -22.31 7.84 4.78
CA ASP A 257 -21.29 8.85 4.55
C ASP A 257 -21.44 9.38 3.11
N ALA A 258 -22.10 10.54 2.97
CA ALA A 258 -22.48 11.10 1.67
C ALA A 258 -21.26 11.33 0.75
N ILE A 259 -21.50 11.37 -0.57
CA ILE A 259 -20.51 11.82 -1.56
C ILE A 259 -20.37 13.34 -1.46
N ASP A 260 -19.75 13.78 -0.37
CA ASP A 260 -19.50 15.17 -0.03
C ASP A 260 -18.32 15.69 -0.85
N THR A 261 -18.68 16.40 -1.92
CA THR A 261 -17.76 17.14 -2.79
C THR A 261 -17.74 18.63 -2.45
N THR A 262 -18.39 19.04 -1.35
CA THR A 262 -18.46 20.44 -0.92
C THR A 262 -17.19 20.83 -0.17
N ILE A 263 -16.40 21.70 -0.78
CA ILE A 263 -15.19 22.27 -0.15
C ILE A 263 -15.65 23.21 0.97
N ILE A 264 -15.23 22.93 2.21
CA ILE A 264 -15.39 23.87 3.33
C ILE A 264 -14.26 24.89 3.26
N GLU A 265 -14.60 26.18 3.18
CA GLU A 265 -13.64 27.25 2.84
C GLU A 265 -12.58 27.53 3.92
N SER A 266 -12.81 27.17 5.18
CA SER A 266 -11.77 27.20 6.22
C SER A 266 -12.15 26.36 7.45
N PHE A 267 -11.19 25.61 8.01
CA PHE A 267 -11.28 25.06 9.37
C PHE A 267 -10.32 25.82 10.32
N PRO A 268 -10.79 26.44 11.41
CA PRO A 268 -9.99 27.37 12.21
C PRO A 268 -9.09 26.65 13.23
N ALA A 269 -8.23 25.73 12.78
CA ALA A 269 -7.35 24.92 13.64
C ALA A 269 -6.47 25.75 14.60
N SER A 270 -6.12 26.98 14.25
CA SER A 270 -5.36 27.92 15.09
C SER A 270 -6.15 28.53 16.26
N SER A 271 -7.45 28.25 16.38
CA SER A 271 -8.29 28.73 17.49
C SER A 271 -8.29 27.80 18.71
N TYR A 272 -7.77 26.58 18.58
CA TYR A 272 -7.72 25.59 19.64
C TYR A 272 -6.42 25.69 20.46
N SER A 273 -6.51 25.39 21.75
CA SER A 273 -5.36 25.40 22.67
C SER A 273 -4.59 24.07 22.72
N SER A 274 -5.19 22.96 22.28
CA SER A 274 -4.52 21.66 22.22
C SER A 274 -4.92 20.87 20.98
N VAL A 275 -4.05 19.92 20.62
CA VAL A 275 -4.29 18.97 19.53
C VAL A 275 -5.56 18.15 19.75
N ASN A 276 -5.89 17.78 20.98
CA ASN A 276 -7.09 17.00 21.28
C ASN A 276 -8.36 17.82 21.01
N ASP A 277 -8.40 19.08 21.45
CA ASP A 277 -9.55 19.97 21.22
C ASP A 277 -9.78 20.17 19.71
N CYS A 278 -8.69 20.38 18.97
CA CYS A 278 -8.71 20.50 17.51
C CYS A 278 -9.23 19.22 16.82
N LEU A 279 -8.67 18.06 17.18
CA LEU A 279 -9.07 16.76 16.62
C LEU A 279 -10.56 16.45 16.87
N TYR A 280 -11.05 16.65 18.10
CA TYR A 280 -12.48 16.45 18.39
C TYR A 280 -13.38 17.46 17.67
N ALA A 281 -12.93 18.70 17.47
CA ALA A 281 -13.69 19.71 16.73
C ALA A 281 -13.83 19.42 15.22
N THR A 282 -13.05 18.50 14.65
CA THR A 282 -13.26 18.01 13.27
C THR A 282 -14.55 17.19 13.12
N GLY A 283 -15.09 16.65 14.20
CA GLY A 283 -16.22 15.70 14.18
C GLY A 283 -15.87 14.30 13.65
N ALA A 284 -14.59 14.01 13.34
CA ALA A 284 -14.12 12.66 13.03
C ALA A 284 -14.12 11.77 14.29
N GLN A 285 -14.20 10.44 14.14
CA GLN A 285 -14.03 9.56 15.30
C GLN A 285 -12.55 9.48 15.66
N ILE A 286 -12.19 10.02 16.84
CA ILE A 286 -10.82 10.02 17.35
C ILE A 286 -10.62 8.90 18.38
N ILE A 287 -9.58 8.09 18.19
CA ILE A 287 -9.03 7.14 19.18
C ILE A 287 -7.65 7.65 19.60
N LEU A 288 -7.55 8.20 20.82
CA LEU A 288 -6.28 8.69 21.36
C LEU A 288 -5.40 7.56 21.89
N LYS A 289 -4.09 7.79 21.90
CA LYS A 289 -3.10 6.88 22.51
C LYS A 289 -3.34 6.69 24.01
N SER A 290 -3.79 5.50 24.38
CA SER A 290 -3.92 5.06 25.78
C SER A 290 -3.30 3.68 25.95
N ALA A 291 -2.38 3.53 26.91
CA ALA A 291 -1.73 2.25 27.21
C ALA A 291 -2.69 1.21 27.79
N ASN A 292 -3.79 1.67 28.40
CA ASN A 292 -4.80 0.82 29.05
C ASN A 292 -6.03 0.56 28.16
N ASP A 293 -6.07 1.11 26.95
CA ASP A 293 -7.18 0.93 26.01
C ASP A 293 -6.86 -0.21 25.01
N SER A 294 -7.66 -1.27 25.08
CA SER A 294 -7.57 -2.41 24.16
C SER A 294 -8.03 -2.07 22.75
N SER A 295 -8.90 -1.06 22.58
CA SER A 295 -9.35 -0.61 21.25
C SER A 295 -8.24 0.13 20.50
N TYR A 296 -7.52 1.04 21.16
CA TYR A 296 -6.34 1.70 20.59
C TYR A 296 -5.29 0.68 20.09
N ASN A 297 -5.05 -0.38 20.85
CA ASN A 297 -4.13 -1.44 20.43
C ASN A 297 -4.61 -2.24 19.21
N ASN A 298 -5.92 -2.37 18.98
CA ASN A 298 -6.46 -3.02 17.78
C ASN A 298 -6.34 -2.13 16.53
N TYR A 299 -6.52 -0.81 16.69
CA TYR A 299 -6.53 0.18 15.61
C TYR A 299 -5.15 0.76 15.26
N ARG A 300 -4.11 0.62 16.10
CA ARG A 300 -2.78 1.20 15.83
C ARG A 300 -1.98 0.46 14.75
N PHE A 301 -2.12 -0.86 14.67
CA PHE A 301 -1.35 -1.70 13.74
C PHE A 301 -1.74 -1.48 12.27
N GLY A 302 -0.89 -1.96 11.36
CA GLY A 302 -1.24 -2.20 9.97
C GLY A 302 -1.84 -3.60 9.76
N GLU A 303 -1.83 -4.03 8.50
CA GLU A 303 -2.07 -5.43 8.09
C GLU A 303 -0.81 -6.29 8.33
N ASN A 304 0.39 -5.69 8.28
CA ASN A 304 1.60 -6.32 8.78
C ASN A 304 1.80 -5.97 10.27
N ILE A 305 1.70 -6.98 11.12
CA ILE A 305 1.79 -6.88 12.59
C ILE A 305 3.22 -7.00 13.12
N ARG A 306 4.21 -7.27 12.25
CA ARG A 306 5.64 -7.21 12.60
C ARG A 306 6.06 -5.82 13.11
N ILE A 307 5.39 -4.77 12.64
CA ILE A 307 5.77 -3.38 12.89
C ILE A 307 5.00 -2.82 14.08
N GLU A 308 5.68 -2.66 15.22
CA GLU A 308 5.11 -1.96 16.36
C GLU A 308 5.29 -0.45 16.25
N THR A 309 4.19 0.25 15.97
CA THR A 309 4.13 1.72 16.03
C THR A 309 3.09 2.21 17.02
N TYR A 310 3.28 3.44 17.49
CA TYR A 310 2.47 4.05 18.52
C TYR A 310 2.08 5.50 18.18
N PRO A 311 1.15 5.70 17.21
CA PRO A 311 0.59 7.01 16.87
C PRO A 311 0.10 7.79 18.09
N TYR A 312 0.00 9.12 17.96
CA TYR A 312 -0.63 9.96 18.98
C TYR A 312 -2.15 9.77 18.98
N ALA A 313 -2.75 9.67 17.78
CA ALA A 313 -4.17 9.35 17.59
C ALA A 313 -4.41 8.60 16.28
N ILE A 314 -5.53 7.88 16.21
CA ILE A 314 -6.15 7.40 14.98
C ILE A 314 -7.46 8.18 14.80
N ALA A 315 -7.66 8.82 13.65
CA ALA A 315 -8.83 9.62 13.33
C ALA A 315 -9.51 9.05 12.08
N PHE A 316 -10.73 8.52 12.23
CA PHE A 316 -11.51 7.97 11.11
C PHE A 316 -12.34 9.08 10.46
N ALA A 317 -11.92 9.50 9.26
CA ALA A 317 -12.58 10.55 8.49
C ALA A 317 -13.67 9.97 7.57
N VAL A 318 -14.84 10.62 7.53
CA VAL A 318 -15.97 10.22 6.65
C VAL A 318 -16.03 11.00 5.33
N ASN A 319 -15.41 12.18 5.26
CA ASN A 319 -15.38 13.02 4.06
C ASN A 319 -14.05 13.77 3.88
N THR A 320 -13.87 14.41 2.72
CA THR A 320 -12.68 15.20 2.39
C THR A 320 -12.47 16.37 3.37
N SER A 321 -13.54 17.01 3.81
CA SER A 321 -13.50 18.17 4.71
C SER A 321 -12.97 17.82 6.12
N GLN A 322 -13.25 16.61 6.62
CA GLN A 322 -12.60 16.10 7.82
C GLN A 322 -11.11 15.81 7.59
N VAL A 323 -10.73 15.27 6.44
CA VAL A 323 -9.30 15.06 6.11
C VAL A 323 -8.54 16.38 6.09
N ALA A 324 -9.10 17.45 5.50
CA ALA A 324 -8.55 18.80 5.56
C ALA A 324 -8.35 19.29 7.00
N ALA A 325 -9.41 19.27 7.82
CA ALA A 325 -9.35 19.70 9.21
C ALA A 325 -8.35 18.89 10.07
N LEU A 326 -8.23 17.58 9.81
CA LEU A 326 -7.26 16.70 10.49
C LEU A 326 -5.82 16.97 10.06
N VAL A 327 -5.57 17.34 8.80
CA VAL A 327 -4.25 17.80 8.34
C VAL A 327 -3.90 19.12 9.01
N ASP A 328 -4.81 20.10 9.04
CA ASP A 328 -4.57 21.39 9.71
C ASP A 328 -4.27 21.23 11.21
N CYS A 329 -5.03 20.40 11.93
CA CYS A 329 -4.72 20.05 13.32
C CYS A 329 -3.35 19.38 13.46
N SER A 330 -2.98 18.49 12.53
CA SER A 330 -1.68 17.81 12.56
C SER A 330 -0.54 18.84 12.42
N VAL A 331 -0.61 19.69 11.39
CA VAL A 331 0.43 20.66 11.06
C VAL A 331 0.57 21.75 12.12
N ILE A 332 -0.53 22.32 12.62
CA ILE A 332 -0.49 23.38 13.64
C ILE A 332 0.09 22.87 14.97
N PHE A 333 -0.22 21.61 15.35
CA PHE A 333 0.30 21.01 16.59
C PHE A 333 1.58 20.16 16.40
N GLY A 334 2.25 20.29 15.24
CA GLY A 334 3.57 19.68 15.00
C GLY A 334 3.57 18.15 14.94
N LYS A 335 2.46 17.53 14.55
CA LYS A 335 2.32 16.09 14.33
C LYS A 335 2.35 15.78 12.84
N LYS A 336 2.92 14.64 12.44
CA LYS A 336 2.81 14.19 11.04
C LYS A 336 1.39 13.70 10.74
N PRO A 337 0.69 14.21 9.72
CA PRO A 337 -0.54 13.62 9.20
C PRO A 337 -0.18 12.38 8.35
N VAL A 338 -0.59 11.19 8.79
CA VAL A 338 -0.26 9.91 8.14
C VAL A 338 -1.51 9.29 7.55
N PRO A 339 -1.68 9.26 6.21
CA PRO A 339 -2.87 8.70 5.60
C PRO A 339 -2.87 7.17 5.64
N ARG A 340 -4.02 6.58 6.01
CA ARG A 340 -4.23 5.13 5.98
C ARG A 340 -5.50 4.78 5.21
N SER A 341 -5.32 4.09 4.08
CA SER A 341 -6.39 3.45 3.31
C SER A 341 -6.40 1.94 3.65
N GLY A 342 -5.65 1.13 2.90
CA GLY A 342 -5.61 -0.32 3.12
C GLY A 342 -4.95 -0.79 4.43
N GLY A 343 -3.92 -0.09 4.92
CA GLY A 343 -3.06 -0.59 6.02
C GLY A 343 -2.01 -1.63 5.59
N HIS A 344 -1.98 -2.00 4.30
CA HIS A 344 -1.03 -2.93 3.63
C HIS A 344 0.40 -2.37 3.47
N SER A 345 0.86 -1.52 4.39
CA SER A 345 2.23 -0.98 4.35
C SER A 345 3.20 -1.98 4.98
N TYR A 346 4.03 -2.66 4.18
CA TYR A 346 4.90 -3.75 4.67
C TYR A 346 5.92 -3.35 5.74
N GLU A 347 6.39 -2.10 5.76
CA GLU A 347 7.25 -1.51 6.81
C GLU A 347 6.48 -0.50 7.69
N GLY A 348 5.14 -0.55 7.69
CA GLY A 348 4.27 0.17 8.64
C GLY A 348 4.11 1.68 8.46
N PHE A 349 4.63 2.27 7.37
CA PHE A 349 4.60 3.72 7.11
C PHE A 349 3.20 4.36 7.14
N SER A 350 2.13 3.61 6.85
CA SER A 350 0.74 4.07 7.05
C SER A 350 0.27 4.14 8.51
N SER A 351 1.17 4.04 9.49
CA SER A 351 0.90 4.24 10.92
C SER A 351 2.18 4.61 11.67
N LEU A 352 2.68 5.85 11.57
CA LEU A 352 3.93 6.24 12.23
C LEU A 352 3.75 6.53 13.72
N SER A 353 4.77 6.27 14.53
CA SER A 353 4.77 6.65 15.95
C SER A 353 4.68 8.17 16.15
N ASP A 354 3.92 8.61 17.15
CA ASP A 354 3.63 10.03 17.47
C ASP A 354 2.99 10.85 16.32
N SER A 355 2.40 10.18 15.32
CA SER A 355 1.64 10.79 14.23
C SER A 355 0.14 10.92 14.53
N ILE A 356 -0.60 11.68 13.71
CA ILE A 356 -2.04 11.53 13.58
C ILE A 356 -2.28 10.60 12.38
N VAL A 357 -2.78 9.39 12.63
CA VAL A 357 -3.20 8.49 11.54
C VAL A 357 -4.58 8.92 11.07
N ILE A 358 -4.65 9.43 9.84
CA ILE A 358 -5.88 9.85 9.18
C ILE A 358 -6.38 8.65 8.39
N ASP A 359 -7.32 7.92 8.99
CA ASP A 359 -7.88 6.69 8.45
C ASP A 359 -9.05 7.02 7.51
N LEU A 360 -8.90 6.61 6.25
CA LEU A 360 -9.80 6.92 5.15
C LEU A 360 -10.89 5.86 4.96
N SER A 361 -10.91 4.79 5.76
CA SER A 361 -11.77 3.62 5.55
C SER A 361 -13.27 3.93 5.44
N ARG A 362 -13.73 5.07 5.95
CA ARG A 362 -15.14 5.51 5.87
C ARG A 362 -15.43 6.44 4.69
N ILE A 363 -14.41 6.94 4.01
CA ILE A 363 -14.55 7.54 2.66
C ILE A 363 -14.70 6.40 1.64
N ALA A 364 -15.83 5.70 1.74
CA ALA A 364 -16.12 4.44 1.08
C ALA A 364 -17.42 4.54 0.26
N TYR A 365 -17.25 4.75 -1.04
CA TYR A 365 -18.32 4.74 -2.03
C TYR A 365 -17.78 4.39 -3.41
N VAL A 366 -18.68 3.97 -4.30
CA VAL A 366 -18.42 3.78 -5.73
C VAL A 366 -19.59 4.34 -6.51
N SER A 367 -19.36 5.32 -7.38
CA SER A 367 -20.36 5.87 -8.29
C SER A 367 -19.97 5.62 -9.73
N VAL A 368 -20.66 4.71 -10.40
CA VAL A 368 -20.40 4.29 -11.78
C VAL A 368 -21.30 5.07 -12.73
N ASP A 369 -20.72 5.76 -13.72
CA ASP A 369 -21.48 6.24 -14.89
C ASP A 369 -21.30 5.25 -16.05
N THR A 370 -22.37 4.51 -16.32
CA THR A 370 -22.41 3.48 -17.37
C THR A 370 -22.35 4.04 -18.79
N SER A 371 -22.58 5.35 -18.99
CA SER A 371 -22.55 5.99 -20.31
C SER A 371 -21.15 6.37 -20.79
N SER A 372 -20.30 6.83 -19.87
CA SER A 372 -18.92 7.25 -20.15
C SER A 372 -17.88 6.21 -19.74
N GLY A 373 -18.28 5.20 -18.94
CA GLY A 373 -17.39 4.11 -18.52
C GLY A 373 -16.33 4.53 -17.51
N PHE A 374 -16.62 5.53 -16.66
CA PHE A 374 -15.77 5.84 -15.49
C PHE A 374 -16.52 5.59 -14.18
N ALA A 375 -15.75 5.36 -13.11
CA ALA A 375 -16.24 5.38 -11.74
C ALA A 375 -15.59 6.51 -10.92
N LEU A 376 -16.35 7.10 -10.00
CA LEU A 376 -15.84 7.87 -8.88
C LEU A 376 -15.75 6.94 -7.66
N VAL A 377 -14.59 6.85 -7.02
CA VAL A 377 -14.29 5.88 -5.96
C VAL A 377 -13.70 6.59 -4.76
N GLY A 378 -14.26 6.37 -3.57
CA GLY A 378 -13.71 6.91 -2.31
C GLY A 378 -12.37 6.28 -1.94
N GLY A 379 -11.44 7.08 -1.41
CA GLY A 379 -10.05 6.66 -1.14
C GLY A 379 -9.89 5.56 -0.08
N GLY A 380 -10.92 5.29 0.71
CA GLY A 380 -10.99 4.16 1.65
C GLY A 380 -11.33 2.82 1.00
N MET A 381 -11.79 2.80 -0.25
CA MET A 381 -12.36 1.59 -0.85
C MET A 381 -11.36 0.43 -0.97
N ARG A 382 -11.81 -0.74 -0.51
CA ARG A 382 -11.14 -2.03 -0.63
C ARG A 382 -11.32 -2.60 -2.03
N LEU A 383 -10.30 -3.30 -2.55
CA LEU A 383 -10.34 -3.87 -3.90
C LEU A 383 -11.44 -4.93 -4.06
N GLY A 384 -11.61 -5.84 -3.10
CA GLY A 384 -12.58 -6.93 -3.22
C GLY A 384 -14.02 -6.47 -3.49
N PRO A 385 -14.60 -5.60 -2.63
CA PRO A 385 -15.92 -5.02 -2.85
C PRO A 385 -15.96 -4.09 -4.07
N LEU A 386 -14.88 -3.35 -4.37
CA LEU A 386 -14.79 -2.52 -5.57
C LEU A 386 -14.93 -3.37 -6.84
N TYR A 387 -14.24 -4.51 -6.95
CA TYR A 387 -14.39 -5.44 -8.06
C TYR A 387 -15.83 -5.97 -8.14
N LEU A 388 -16.38 -6.49 -7.04
CA LEU A 388 -17.75 -7.02 -7.02
C LEU A 388 -18.81 -5.98 -7.43
N ILE A 389 -18.63 -4.71 -7.06
CA ILE A 389 -19.47 -3.59 -7.50
C ILE A 389 -19.33 -3.37 -9.00
N LEU A 390 -18.10 -3.20 -9.51
CA LEU A 390 -17.87 -2.87 -10.92
C LEU A 390 -18.35 -3.99 -11.86
N GLU A 391 -18.10 -5.26 -11.52
CA GLU A 391 -18.50 -6.40 -12.35
C GLU A 391 -20.04 -6.51 -12.42
N SER A 392 -20.77 -6.06 -11.38
CA SER A 392 -22.24 -5.96 -11.41
C SER A 392 -22.79 -4.92 -12.40
N PHE A 393 -21.95 -3.99 -12.88
CA PHE A 393 -22.25 -3.05 -13.97
C PHE A 393 -21.60 -3.47 -15.31
N GLY A 394 -20.96 -4.65 -15.38
CA GLY A 394 -20.24 -5.12 -16.57
C GLY A 394 -18.86 -4.48 -16.78
N PHE A 395 -18.26 -3.95 -15.71
CA PHE A 395 -16.96 -3.29 -15.72
C PHE A 395 -15.94 -3.95 -14.77
N THR A 396 -14.66 -3.68 -14.99
CA THR A 396 -13.57 -4.16 -14.14
C THR A 396 -12.36 -3.21 -14.26
N ILE A 397 -11.36 -3.40 -13.40
CA ILE A 397 -10.07 -2.71 -13.48
C ILE A 397 -8.91 -3.70 -13.33
N PRO A 398 -7.75 -3.48 -13.99
CA PRO A 398 -6.55 -4.26 -13.73
C PRO A 398 -6.07 -4.01 -12.30
N GLY A 399 -5.58 -5.04 -11.62
CA GLY A 399 -5.11 -4.93 -10.24
C GLY A 399 -4.90 -6.28 -9.54
N PRO A 400 -4.34 -6.29 -8.32
CA PRO A 400 -4.04 -7.51 -7.57
C PRO A 400 -5.32 -8.17 -7.05
N PHE A 401 -5.25 -9.48 -6.81
CA PHE A 401 -6.39 -10.29 -6.34
C PHE A 401 -6.64 -10.19 -4.83
N VAL A 402 -5.70 -9.64 -4.04
CA VAL A 402 -5.84 -9.48 -2.57
C VAL A 402 -6.95 -8.48 -2.25
N PRO A 403 -8.05 -8.89 -1.60
CA PRO A 403 -9.28 -8.11 -1.53
C PRO A 403 -9.20 -6.97 -0.50
N THR A 404 -8.39 -7.13 0.54
CA THR A 404 -8.22 -6.17 1.65
C THR A 404 -7.31 -4.99 1.33
N ILE A 405 -6.61 -4.97 0.19
CA ILE A 405 -5.85 -3.80 -0.24
C ILE A 405 -6.79 -2.59 -0.45
N GLY A 406 -6.37 -1.40 -0.03
CA GLY A 406 -7.10 -0.14 -0.21
C GLY A 406 -6.58 0.67 -1.40
N ILE A 407 -7.51 1.20 -2.20
CA ILE A 407 -7.22 1.72 -3.56
C ILE A 407 -6.20 2.87 -3.60
N SER A 408 -6.29 3.86 -2.69
CA SER A 408 -5.35 4.99 -2.68
C SER A 408 -3.91 4.57 -2.37
N GLY A 409 -3.72 3.55 -1.51
CA GLY A 409 -2.39 3.00 -1.23
C GLY A 409 -1.82 2.21 -2.42
N LEU A 410 -2.69 1.44 -3.10
CA LEU A 410 -2.32 0.69 -4.29
C LEU A 410 -1.82 1.61 -5.42
N ILE A 411 -2.62 2.61 -5.82
CA ILE A 411 -2.26 3.46 -6.97
C ILE A 411 -1.04 4.36 -6.68
N SER A 412 -0.77 4.65 -5.41
CA SER A 412 0.43 5.38 -4.98
C SER A 412 1.72 4.57 -5.10
N SER A 413 1.64 3.24 -5.21
CA SER A 413 2.76 2.37 -5.63
C SER A 413 2.66 1.95 -7.10
N GLY A 414 1.49 2.07 -7.71
CA GLY A 414 1.19 1.80 -9.12
C GLY A 414 0.15 0.68 -9.29
N GLY A 415 0.40 -0.46 -8.63
CA GLY A 415 -0.53 -1.57 -8.50
C GLY A 415 -0.67 -2.46 -9.73
N TYR A 416 0.06 -3.58 -9.75
CA TYR A 416 -0.04 -4.59 -10.80
C TYR A 416 -0.90 -5.80 -10.35
N GLY A 417 -1.39 -6.59 -11.30
CA GLY A 417 -2.04 -7.87 -11.03
C GLY A 417 -2.75 -8.46 -12.24
N LEU A 418 -3.96 -9.00 -12.04
CA LEU A 418 -4.74 -9.62 -13.10
C LEU A 418 -5.09 -8.60 -14.18
N GLY A 419 -4.84 -8.97 -15.44
CA GLY A 419 -5.09 -8.12 -16.60
C GLY A 419 -4.03 -7.06 -16.87
N THR A 420 -3.02 -6.89 -16.00
CA THR A 420 -2.03 -5.81 -16.15
C THR A 420 -1.21 -5.90 -17.44
N ARG A 421 -0.92 -7.11 -17.93
CA ARG A 421 -0.21 -7.30 -19.22
C ARG A 421 -1.05 -6.89 -20.44
N LYS A 422 -2.37 -6.70 -20.29
CA LYS A 422 -3.31 -6.26 -21.34
C LYS A 422 -3.82 -4.81 -21.16
N TYR A 423 -3.93 -4.31 -19.94
CA TYR A 423 -4.57 -3.02 -19.63
C TYR A 423 -3.69 -2.03 -18.84
N GLY A 424 -2.43 -2.38 -18.55
CA GLY A 424 -1.55 -1.54 -17.71
C GLY A 424 -1.73 -1.78 -16.21
N ILE A 425 -1.04 -0.97 -15.39
CA ILE A 425 -1.22 -1.00 -13.93
C ILE A 425 -2.48 -0.24 -13.50
N THR A 426 -2.93 -0.45 -12.27
CA THR A 426 -4.11 0.21 -11.69
C THR A 426 -4.02 1.74 -11.79
N ALA A 427 -2.82 2.31 -11.61
CA ALA A 427 -2.59 3.75 -11.72
C ALA A 427 -2.70 4.30 -13.16
N ASP A 428 -2.60 3.46 -14.20
CA ASP A 428 -2.80 3.90 -15.60
C ASP A 428 -4.28 4.22 -15.87
N ALA A 429 -5.19 3.50 -15.21
CA ALA A 429 -6.63 3.71 -15.29
C ALA A 429 -7.12 4.96 -14.54
N ILE A 430 -6.27 5.62 -13.74
CA ILE A 430 -6.64 6.82 -13.00
C ILE A 430 -6.56 8.04 -13.91
N ILE A 431 -7.71 8.69 -14.13
CA ILE A 431 -7.87 9.87 -15.01
C ILE A 431 -8.10 11.18 -14.25
N GLY A 432 -8.30 11.11 -12.93
CA GLY A 432 -8.33 12.26 -12.02
C GLY A 432 -8.43 11.83 -10.56
N ALA A 433 -8.23 12.76 -9.63
CA ALA A 433 -8.41 12.54 -8.20
C ALA A 433 -8.78 13.84 -7.47
N ILE A 434 -9.31 13.71 -6.24
CA ILE A 434 -9.35 14.77 -5.25
C ILE A 434 -8.35 14.41 -4.14
N ILE A 435 -7.52 15.37 -3.76
CA ILE A 435 -6.52 15.22 -2.69
C ILE A 435 -6.61 16.37 -1.67
N VAL A 436 -6.05 16.17 -0.49
CA VAL A 436 -5.78 17.22 0.50
C VAL A 436 -4.27 17.45 0.61
N ASP A 437 -3.82 18.71 0.48
CA ASP A 437 -2.40 19.11 0.59
C ASP A 437 -1.96 19.39 2.04
N VAL A 438 -0.68 19.72 2.27
CA VAL A 438 -0.13 19.98 3.63
C VAL A 438 -0.66 21.25 4.32
N ARG A 439 -1.52 22.02 3.65
CA ARG A 439 -2.09 23.28 4.12
C ARG A 439 -3.63 23.17 4.24
N GLY A 440 -4.15 21.94 4.30
CA GLY A 440 -5.58 21.65 4.35
C GLY A 440 -6.34 21.85 3.03
N ASN A 441 -5.70 22.31 1.95
CA ASN A 441 -6.43 22.63 0.72
C ASN A 441 -6.91 21.35 0.03
N THR A 442 -8.19 21.35 -0.35
CA THR A 442 -8.73 20.35 -1.28
C THR A 442 -8.37 20.73 -2.71
N LEU A 443 -7.63 19.86 -3.40
CA LEU A 443 -7.19 20.07 -4.79
C LEU A 443 -7.80 19.01 -5.71
N SER A 444 -8.34 19.42 -6.85
CA SER A 444 -8.56 18.50 -7.98
C SER A 444 -7.27 18.33 -8.76
N VAL A 445 -6.97 17.09 -9.16
CA VAL A 445 -5.73 16.76 -9.90
C VAL A 445 -6.07 15.84 -11.07
N SER A 446 -5.61 16.21 -12.27
CA SER A 446 -5.90 15.53 -13.54
C SER A 446 -4.78 15.78 -14.57
N ALA A 447 -4.91 15.25 -15.79
CA ALA A 447 -3.96 15.55 -16.87
C ALA A 447 -3.95 17.04 -17.29
N THR A 448 -4.97 17.83 -16.93
CA THR A 448 -5.15 19.24 -17.30
C THR A 448 -5.13 20.21 -16.13
N GLU A 449 -5.08 19.72 -14.90
CA GLU A 449 -5.15 20.51 -13.66
C GLU A 449 -4.21 19.90 -12.63
N ASN A 450 -3.29 20.69 -12.05
CA ASN A 450 -2.28 20.19 -11.10
C ASN A 450 -1.53 18.94 -11.63
N ALA A 451 -1.18 18.98 -12.92
CA ALA A 451 -0.81 17.79 -13.71
C ALA A 451 0.52 17.12 -13.31
N ASP A 452 1.41 17.84 -12.63
CA ASP A 452 2.61 17.29 -12.01
C ASP A 452 2.29 16.52 -10.72
N ILE A 453 1.39 17.04 -9.87
CA ILE A 453 0.86 16.31 -8.71
C ILE A 453 0.10 15.06 -9.17
N PHE A 454 -0.77 15.18 -10.19
CA PHE A 454 -1.50 14.06 -10.80
C PHE A 454 -0.59 12.99 -11.40
N TRP A 455 0.58 13.38 -11.94
CA TRP A 455 1.59 12.43 -12.37
C TRP A 455 2.29 11.77 -11.17
N ALA A 456 2.62 12.54 -10.13
CA ALA A 456 3.35 12.06 -8.96
C ALA A 456 2.55 11.02 -8.15
N ILE A 457 1.26 11.24 -7.89
CA ILE A 457 0.43 10.31 -7.11
C ILE A 457 0.19 8.95 -7.78
N ARG A 458 0.50 8.79 -9.07
CA ARG A 458 0.31 7.55 -9.84
C ARG A 458 1.54 6.64 -9.79
N GLY A 459 2.03 6.37 -8.57
CA GLY A 459 3.16 5.48 -8.31
C GLY A 459 4.36 6.07 -7.54
N GLY A 460 4.27 7.31 -7.03
CA GLY A 460 5.39 8.06 -6.45
C GLY A 460 5.61 7.89 -4.93
N GLY A 461 4.92 6.95 -4.29
CA GLY A 461 4.93 6.76 -2.83
C GLY A 461 3.61 7.18 -2.17
N GLY A 462 3.18 6.43 -1.16
CA GLY A 462 1.91 6.67 -0.45
C GLY A 462 1.92 7.96 0.37
N GLY A 463 0.93 8.83 0.16
CA GLY A 463 0.73 10.05 0.95
C GLY A 463 1.70 11.20 0.69
N ALA A 464 2.87 10.95 0.08
CA ALA A 464 3.97 11.90 -0.05
C ALA A 464 3.64 13.24 -0.76
N TYR A 465 2.54 13.29 -1.53
CA TYR A 465 2.06 14.46 -2.29
C TYR A 465 0.66 14.95 -1.87
N GLY A 466 0.10 14.40 -0.79
CA GLY A 466 -1.27 14.68 -0.37
C GLY A 466 -2.08 13.43 -0.04
N ILE A 467 -3.19 13.63 0.68
CA ILE A 467 -4.10 12.55 1.08
C ILE A 467 -5.19 12.39 0.03
N ILE A 468 -5.21 11.25 -0.67
CA ILE A 468 -6.13 10.97 -1.77
C ILE A 468 -7.49 10.50 -1.23
N THR A 469 -8.50 11.38 -1.28
CA THR A 469 -9.85 11.12 -0.74
C THR A 469 -10.83 10.61 -1.80
N GLN A 470 -10.61 10.92 -3.08
CA GLN A 470 -11.45 10.44 -4.19
C GLN A 470 -10.61 10.16 -5.44
N LEU A 471 -10.99 9.15 -6.20
CA LEU A 471 -10.41 8.79 -7.50
C LEU A 471 -11.48 8.83 -8.59
N LYS A 472 -11.10 9.28 -9.79
CA LYS A 472 -11.85 9.08 -11.03
C LYS A 472 -11.10 8.07 -11.89
N ILE A 473 -11.73 6.92 -12.10
CA ILE A 473 -11.11 5.73 -12.70
C ILE A 473 -11.80 5.40 -14.02
N GLN A 474 -11.04 5.33 -15.11
CA GLN A 474 -11.50 4.80 -16.39
C GLN A 474 -11.65 3.27 -16.26
N LEU A 475 -12.82 2.75 -16.61
CA LEU A 475 -13.13 1.33 -16.45
C LEU A 475 -12.80 0.54 -17.73
N SER A 476 -12.36 -0.70 -17.55
CA SER A 476 -12.34 -1.73 -18.61
C SER A 476 -13.65 -2.52 -18.58
N ALA A 477 -14.04 -3.12 -19.70
CA ALA A 477 -15.18 -4.04 -19.71
C ALA A 477 -14.85 -5.35 -18.97
N THR A 478 -15.86 -5.92 -18.29
CA THR A 478 -15.81 -7.27 -17.68
C THR A 478 -15.34 -8.33 -18.67
N TRP A 479 -14.54 -9.29 -18.20
CA TRP A 479 -13.99 -10.36 -19.01
C TRP A 479 -15.04 -11.44 -19.27
N LYS A 480 -15.82 -11.28 -20.35
CA LYS A 480 -16.93 -12.18 -20.73
C LYS A 480 -16.58 -13.67 -20.67
N ASP A 481 -15.36 -13.99 -21.10
CA ASP A 481 -14.73 -15.29 -20.89
C ASP A 481 -13.45 -15.08 -20.08
N SER A 482 -13.25 -15.92 -19.06
CA SER A 482 -12.03 -15.97 -18.27
C SER A 482 -11.68 -17.44 -18.00
N THR A 483 -10.38 -17.71 -17.93
CA THR A 483 -9.81 -19.04 -17.70
C THR A 483 -8.74 -18.95 -16.63
N VAL A 484 -8.70 -19.91 -15.71
CA VAL A 484 -7.67 -19.98 -14.65
C VAL A 484 -6.95 -21.32 -14.68
N PHE A 485 -5.68 -21.32 -14.25
CA PHE A 485 -4.84 -22.52 -14.24
C PHE A 485 -3.86 -22.61 -13.07
N SER A 486 -3.51 -23.84 -12.71
CA SER A 486 -2.41 -24.22 -11.79
C SER A 486 -1.80 -25.53 -12.27
N TYR A 487 -0.49 -25.59 -12.36
CA TYR A 487 0.27 -26.82 -12.64
C TYR A 487 1.30 -26.98 -11.53
N ASP A 488 1.21 -28.05 -10.75
CA ASP A 488 2.04 -28.26 -9.56
C ASP A 488 3.15 -29.26 -9.86
N TYR A 489 4.41 -28.87 -9.64
CA TYR A 489 5.60 -29.64 -10.00
C TYR A 489 6.33 -30.21 -8.78
N ASP A 490 6.91 -31.40 -8.94
CA ASP A 490 7.96 -31.88 -8.05
C ASP A 490 9.13 -30.89 -8.04
N PHE A 491 9.66 -30.61 -6.85
CA PHE A 491 10.73 -29.64 -6.64
C PHE A 491 12.07 -30.05 -7.29
N THR A 492 12.22 -31.33 -7.64
CA THR A 492 13.33 -31.83 -8.48
C THR A 492 13.34 -31.19 -9.88
N SER A 493 12.18 -30.76 -10.39
CA SER A 493 12.04 -30.07 -11.68
C SER A 493 12.25 -28.55 -11.58
N ALA A 494 12.46 -28.00 -10.38
CA ALA A 494 12.52 -26.56 -10.14
C ALA A 494 13.49 -25.78 -11.06
N PRO A 495 14.74 -26.22 -11.34
CA PRO A 495 15.63 -25.47 -12.21
C PRO A 495 15.08 -25.37 -13.64
N THR A 496 14.47 -26.43 -14.14
CA THR A 496 13.86 -26.50 -15.48
C THR A 496 12.60 -25.64 -15.56
N VAL A 497 11.74 -25.69 -14.54
CA VAL A 497 10.50 -24.89 -14.48
C VAL A 497 10.82 -23.39 -14.39
N ILE A 498 11.74 -23.00 -13.50
CA ILE A 498 12.18 -21.60 -13.32
C ILE A 498 12.80 -21.05 -14.61
N LYS A 499 13.70 -21.82 -15.26
CA LYS A 499 14.29 -21.44 -16.55
C LYS A 499 13.21 -21.25 -17.62
N THR A 500 12.44 -22.29 -17.89
CA THR A 500 11.43 -22.31 -18.98
C THR A 500 10.40 -21.19 -18.81
N TYR A 501 9.98 -20.95 -17.56
CA TYR A 501 9.06 -19.86 -17.25
C TYR A 501 9.66 -18.49 -17.52
N SER A 502 10.93 -18.26 -17.16
CA SER A 502 11.60 -16.97 -17.40
C SER A 502 11.80 -16.65 -18.89
N GLU A 503 11.91 -17.67 -19.74
CA GLU A 503 12.02 -17.52 -21.20
C GLU A 503 10.65 -17.25 -21.84
N TRP A 504 9.61 -18.00 -21.44
CA TRP A 504 8.27 -17.86 -21.99
C TRP A 504 7.52 -16.61 -21.49
N SER A 505 7.57 -16.30 -20.19
CA SER A 505 6.77 -15.20 -19.61
C SER A 505 7.09 -13.82 -20.20
N ALA A 506 8.32 -13.60 -20.64
CA ALA A 506 8.76 -12.40 -21.36
C ALA A 506 8.07 -12.22 -22.74
N THR A 507 7.55 -13.30 -23.34
CA THR A 507 6.97 -13.31 -24.70
C THR A 507 5.51 -13.78 -24.75
N ALA A 508 4.95 -14.28 -23.64
CA ALA A 508 3.58 -14.76 -23.54
C ALA A 508 2.53 -13.70 -23.93
N ALA A 509 1.44 -14.11 -24.58
CA ALA A 509 0.34 -13.24 -25.04
C ALA A 509 -0.20 -12.33 -23.91
N ALA A 510 -0.57 -11.10 -24.24
CA ALA A 510 -0.93 -10.04 -23.28
C ALA A 510 -2.13 -10.41 -22.39
N GLU A 511 -3.06 -11.22 -22.90
CA GLU A 511 -4.22 -11.78 -22.22
C GLU A 511 -3.86 -12.69 -21.04
N VAL A 512 -2.67 -13.30 -21.04
CA VAL A 512 -2.20 -14.14 -19.93
C VAL A 512 -1.57 -13.26 -18.85
N THR A 513 -2.05 -13.39 -17.61
CA THR A 513 -1.32 -13.00 -16.40
C THR A 513 -0.88 -14.27 -15.68
N SER A 514 0.42 -14.45 -15.47
CA SER A 514 0.98 -15.66 -14.86
C SER A 514 2.06 -15.37 -13.83
N PHE A 515 2.30 -16.36 -12.98
CA PHE A 515 3.40 -16.37 -12.01
C PHE A 515 3.78 -17.81 -11.61
N LEU A 516 5.05 -18.04 -11.26
CA LEU A 516 5.40 -19.21 -10.44
C LEU A 516 5.21 -18.86 -8.97
N VAL A 517 4.70 -19.79 -8.17
CA VAL A 517 4.73 -19.73 -6.70
C VAL A 517 5.57 -20.89 -6.18
N PHE A 518 6.60 -20.60 -5.38
CA PHE A 518 7.17 -21.57 -4.45
C PHE A 518 6.52 -21.39 -3.08
N THR A 519 6.01 -22.47 -2.49
CA THR A 519 5.53 -22.51 -1.09
C THR A 519 5.56 -23.95 -0.60
N GLY A 520 5.99 -24.18 0.65
CA GLY A 520 5.92 -25.50 1.29
C GLY A 520 6.71 -26.62 0.59
N GLY A 521 7.73 -26.28 -0.20
CA GLY A 521 8.50 -27.25 -0.99
C GLY A 521 7.88 -27.63 -2.34
N VAL A 522 6.78 -26.99 -2.76
CA VAL A 522 6.15 -27.18 -4.08
C VAL A 522 6.38 -25.94 -4.94
N ILE A 523 6.57 -26.12 -6.26
CA ILE A 523 6.46 -25.02 -7.24
C ILE A 523 5.17 -25.19 -8.06
N GLN A 524 4.39 -24.12 -8.16
CA GLN A 524 3.16 -24.05 -8.94
C GLN A 524 3.30 -23.03 -10.07
N PHE A 525 3.04 -23.42 -11.32
CA PHE A 525 2.82 -22.47 -12.43
C PHE A 525 1.34 -22.09 -12.45
N ARG A 526 1.05 -20.84 -12.09
CA ARG A 526 -0.33 -20.35 -11.88
C ARG A 526 -0.63 -19.17 -12.77
N GLY A 527 -1.91 -18.97 -13.08
CA GLY A 527 -2.32 -17.78 -13.81
C GLY A 527 -3.77 -17.75 -14.25
N HIS A 528 -4.05 -16.69 -15.00
CA HIS A 528 -5.34 -16.30 -15.51
C HIS A 528 -5.18 -15.87 -16.98
N TYR A 529 -6.15 -16.21 -17.82
CA TYR A 529 -6.22 -15.82 -19.22
C TYR A 529 -7.57 -15.16 -19.52
N ILE A 530 -7.53 -14.00 -20.15
CA ILE A 530 -8.71 -13.24 -20.58
C ILE A 530 -9.24 -13.86 -21.89
N GLY A 531 -9.99 -14.96 -21.75
CA GLY A 531 -10.62 -15.70 -22.84
C GLY A 531 -11.01 -17.12 -22.44
N THR A 532 -11.50 -17.89 -23.41
CA THR A 532 -11.95 -19.28 -23.22
C THR A 532 -10.79 -20.27 -23.05
N VAL A 533 -11.07 -21.42 -22.42
CA VAL A 533 -10.09 -22.52 -22.29
C VAL A 533 -9.53 -22.95 -23.63
N ALA A 534 -10.36 -23.02 -24.68
CA ALA A 534 -9.94 -23.41 -26.02
C ALA A 534 -8.90 -22.45 -26.64
N ALA A 535 -8.95 -21.16 -26.28
CA ALA A 535 -7.95 -20.17 -26.69
C ALA A 535 -6.72 -20.14 -25.75
N ALA A 536 -6.91 -20.44 -24.46
CA ALA A 536 -5.82 -20.56 -23.48
C ALA A 536 -4.89 -21.76 -23.79
N THR A 537 -5.47 -22.93 -24.09
CA THR A 537 -4.76 -24.21 -24.30
C THR A 537 -3.53 -24.09 -25.21
N PRO A 538 -3.62 -23.63 -26.49
CA PRO A 538 -2.44 -23.56 -27.37
C PRO A 538 -1.36 -22.58 -26.88
N ILE A 539 -1.71 -21.56 -26.10
CA ILE A 539 -0.76 -20.60 -25.53
C ILE A 539 0.00 -21.23 -24.35
N LEU A 540 -0.67 -22.07 -23.56
CA LEU A 540 -0.07 -22.84 -22.46
C LEU A 540 0.72 -24.05 -22.99
N ASP A 541 0.24 -24.74 -24.02
CA ASP A 541 0.96 -25.84 -24.68
C ASP A 541 2.26 -25.33 -25.32
N GLY A 542 2.21 -24.16 -25.98
CA GLY A 542 3.38 -23.45 -26.51
C GLY A 542 4.37 -22.92 -25.47
N SER A 543 4.10 -23.05 -24.16
CA SER A 543 5.03 -22.62 -23.09
C SER A 543 6.10 -23.64 -22.74
N GLY A 544 5.95 -24.91 -23.15
CA GLY A 544 6.78 -26.03 -22.69
C GLY A 544 6.56 -26.44 -21.23
N LEU A 545 6.12 -25.53 -20.35
CA LEU A 545 5.88 -25.77 -18.92
C LEU A 545 4.88 -26.91 -18.69
N VAL A 546 3.86 -27.03 -19.54
CA VAL A 546 2.84 -28.08 -19.42
C VAL A 546 3.34 -29.46 -19.87
N THR A 547 4.50 -29.53 -20.54
CA THR A 547 5.15 -30.79 -20.94
C THR A 547 6.15 -31.30 -19.89
N ILE A 548 6.54 -30.44 -18.94
CA ILE A 548 7.32 -30.86 -17.77
C ILE A 548 6.40 -31.73 -16.87
N PRO A 549 6.84 -32.89 -16.37
CA PRO A 549 6.05 -33.74 -15.48
C PRO A 549 5.50 -32.96 -14.29
N ASN A 550 4.18 -33.01 -14.10
CA ASN A 550 3.43 -32.29 -13.07
C ASN A 550 2.49 -33.26 -12.34
N ASN A 551 2.32 -33.04 -11.04
CA ASN A 551 1.59 -33.91 -10.12
C ASN A 551 0.09 -33.57 -10.07
N ASN A 552 -0.26 -32.33 -10.43
CA ASN A 552 -1.61 -31.81 -10.45
C ASN A 552 -1.76 -30.76 -11.56
N LYS A 553 -2.92 -30.75 -12.22
CA LYS A 553 -3.26 -29.83 -13.30
C LYS A 553 -4.70 -29.33 -13.13
N VAL A 554 -4.84 -28.02 -12.99
CA VAL A 554 -6.09 -27.29 -13.11
C VAL A 554 -6.02 -26.41 -14.35
N LEU A 555 -7.02 -26.51 -15.23
CA LEU A 555 -7.26 -25.60 -16.35
C LEU A 555 -8.78 -25.57 -16.58
N GLN A 556 -9.44 -24.47 -16.22
CA GLN A 556 -10.91 -24.40 -16.15
C GLN A 556 -11.44 -23.00 -16.53
N PRO A 557 -12.66 -22.91 -17.09
CA PRO A 557 -13.34 -21.63 -17.23
C PRO A 557 -13.69 -21.07 -15.85
N CYS A 558 -13.75 -19.74 -15.75
CA CYS A 558 -13.94 -19.03 -14.50
C CYS A 558 -14.71 -17.72 -14.78
N PRO A 559 -15.76 -17.37 -14.03
CA PRO A 559 -16.38 -16.05 -14.16
C PRO A 559 -15.40 -14.91 -13.80
N SER A 560 -15.51 -13.75 -14.46
CA SER A 560 -14.61 -12.59 -14.28
C SER A 560 -14.52 -12.15 -12.81
N GLU A 561 -15.68 -12.08 -12.16
CA GLU A 561 -15.87 -11.71 -10.77
C GLU A 561 -15.29 -12.76 -9.79
N LEU A 562 -15.22 -14.04 -10.19
CA LEU A 562 -14.65 -15.13 -9.38
C LEU A 562 -13.20 -15.49 -9.75
N SER A 563 -12.66 -14.94 -10.85
CA SER A 563 -11.27 -15.13 -11.29
C SER A 563 -10.24 -14.78 -10.21
N ARG A 564 -10.61 -13.85 -9.33
CA ARG A 564 -9.80 -13.40 -8.20
C ARG A 564 -9.88 -14.37 -7.00
N SER A 565 -11.01 -15.07 -6.78
CA SER A 565 -11.12 -16.03 -5.66
C SER A 565 -10.23 -17.27 -5.84
N PHE A 566 -9.95 -17.65 -7.09
CA PHE A 566 -9.07 -18.76 -7.44
C PHE A 566 -7.66 -18.65 -6.81
N PHE A 567 -7.17 -17.43 -6.57
CA PHE A 567 -5.86 -17.17 -5.99
C PHE A 567 -5.88 -16.96 -4.46
N LEU A 568 -7.07 -16.97 -3.84
CA LEU A 568 -7.28 -16.69 -2.41
C LEU A 568 -7.68 -17.94 -1.59
N GLY A 569 -8.04 -19.04 -2.25
CA GLY A 569 -8.61 -20.22 -1.60
C GLY A 569 -8.14 -21.56 -2.18
N ASP A 570 -9.07 -22.52 -2.24
CA ASP A 570 -8.89 -23.92 -2.66
C ASP A 570 -8.68 -24.12 -4.18
N ASN A 571 -8.16 -23.10 -4.88
CA ASN A 571 -8.06 -23.05 -6.34
C ASN A 571 -9.42 -23.23 -7.05
N THR A 572 -10.53 -22.72 -6.47
CA THR A 572 -11.85 -22.70 -7.12
C THR A 572 -12.41 -21.29 -7.40
N CYS A 573 -13.20 -21.20 -8.47
CA CYS A 573 -13.97 -20.03 -8.87
C CYS A 573 -15.38 -20.08 -8.27
N LYS A 574 -15.49 -20.09 -6.94
CA LYS A 574 -16.77 -20.35 -6.24
C LYS A 574 -17.04 -19.50 -5.00
N ASN A 575 -16.07 -18.72 -4.51
CA ASN A 575 -16.19 -18.05 -3.21
C ASN A 575 -16.06 -16.52 -3.34
N GLU A 576 -17.13 -15.89 -3.82
CA GLU A 576 -17.31 -14.43 -3.79
C GLU A 576 -17.19 -13.82 -2.38
N GLY A 577 -17.48 -14.60 -1.34
CA GLY A 577 -17.35 -14.18 0.05
C GLY A 577 -15.92 -13.83 0.45
N LEU A 578 -14.90 -14.40 -0.22
CA LEU A 578 -13.50 -13.98 -0.02
C LEU A 578 -13.27 -12.54 -0.47
N LEU A 579 -14.03 -12.04 -1.45
CA LEU A 579 -13.91 -10.67 -1.96
C LEU A 579 -14.79 -9.66 -1.19
N ASN A 580 -15.86 -10.09 -0.52
CA ASN A 580 -16.70 -9.20 0.29
C ASN A 580 -16.08 -8.93 1.68
N VAL A 581 -15.05 -8.08 1.72
CA VAL A 581 -14.39 -7.64 2.97
C VAL A 581 -14.93 -6.32 3.53
N GLY A 582 -14.70 -6.08 4.81
CA GLY A 582 -15.03 -4.85 5.52
C GLY A 582 -14.22 -3.64 5.03
N THR A 583 -14.80 -2.44 5.10
CA THR A 583 -14.13 -1.18 4.81
C THR A 583 -13.12 -0.80 5.89
N ASP A 584 -13.55 -0.86 7.15
CA ASP A 584 -12.69 -0.74 8.33
C ASP A 584 -11.62 -1.86 8.27
N PRO A 585 -10.32 -1.51 8.24
CA PRO A 585 -9.26 -2.51 8.17
C PRO A 585 -9.23 -3.44 9.40
N PHE A 586 -9.74 -3.00 10.55
CA PHE A 586 -9.36 -3.53 11.86
C PHE A 586 -10.55 -3.85 12.75
N VAL A 587 -11.40 -4.78 12.28
CA VAL A 587 -12.42 -5.43 13.12
C VAL A 587 -11.77 -5.95 14.42
N PRO A 588 -12.23 -5.53 15.61
CA PRO A 588 -11.71 -6.04 16.87
C PRO A 588 -11.98 -7.53 17.05
N VAL A 589 -10.93 -8.30 17.38
CA VAL A 589 -11.05 -9.72 17.75
C VAL A 589 -10.38 -9.94 19.10
N GLY A 590 -10.99 -10.76 19.95
CA GLY A 590 -10.49 -11.04 21.29
C GLY A 590 -9.20 -11.86 21.26
N ALA A 591 -8.16 -11.31 21.87
CA ALA A 591 -6.81 -11.87 22.05
C ALA A 591 -5.95 -11.99 20.78
N ALA A 592 -4.79 -11.32 20.85
CA ALA A 592 -3.67 -11.34 19.90
C ALA A 592 -3.93 -10.79 18.48
N ALA A 593 -2.84 -10.37 17.85
CA ALA A 593 -2.84 -9.89 16.48
C ALA A 593 -2.96 -11.09 15.51
N GLY A 594 -4.00 -11.10 14.68
CA GLY A 594 -4.36 -12.26 13.85
C GLY A 594 -5.87 -12.48 13.65
N GLY A 595 -6.72 -11.62 14.23
CA GLY A 595 -8.17 -11.70 14.11
C GLY A 595 -8.71 -11.78 12.68
N THR A 596 -9.58 -12.76 12.43
CA THR A 596 -10.32 -12.92 11.17
C THR A 596 -11.31 -11.78 10.95
N VAL A 597 -11.25 -11.12 9.79
CA VAL A 597 -12.32 -10.21 9.35
C VAL A 597 -13.56 -11.05 8.99
N THR A 598 -14.64 -10.88 9.77
CA THR A 598 -15.92 -11.58 9.62
C THR A 598 -17.07 -10.69 9.13
N ALA A 599 -16.81 -9.40 8.94
CA ALA A 599 -17.75 -8.43 8.38
C ALA A 599 -17.38 -8.10 6.93
N GLY A 600 -18.36 -8.21 6.04
CA GLY A 600 -18.32 -7.67 4.68
C GLY A 600 -19.23 -6.45 4.56
N ILE A 601 -19.06 -5.65 3.51
CA ILE A 601 -19.88 -4.44 3.29
C ILE A 601 -21.08 -4.68 2.36
N LEU A 602 -21.02 -5.67 1.47
CA LEU A 602 -22.09 -5.94 0.51
C LEU A 602 -23.19 -6.82 1.15
N PRO A 603 -24.47 -6.38 1.20
CA PRO A 603 -25.53 -7.08 1.94
C PRO A 603 -26.02 -8.37 1.28
N LYS A 604 -25.73 -8.58 -0.01
CA LYS A 604 -26.20 -9.73 -0.79
C LYS A 604 -25.23 -10.92 -0.83
N ILE A 605 -23.99 -10.73 -0.36
CA ILE A 605 -22.91 -11.71 -0.44
C ILE A 605 -22.46 -12.00 0.99
N ALA A 606 -22.42 -13.27 1.40
CA ALA A 606 -21.93 -13.61 2.73
C ALA A 606 -20.39 -13.43 2.78
N PRO A 607 -19.82 -12.69 3.75
CA PRO A 607 -18.36 -12.61 3.90
C PRO A 607 -17.78 -13.97 4.28
N ALA A 608 -16.66 -14.35 3.67
CA ALA A 608 -15.89 -15.53 4.05
C ALA A 608 -14.73 -15.15 4.98
N PRO A 609 -14.32 -16.05 5.89
CA PRO A 609 -13.16 -15.86 6.75
C PRO A 609 -11.92 -15.42 5.97
N GLN A 610 -11.41 -14.24 6.27
CA GLN A 610 -10.14 -13.74 5.72
C GLN A 610 -8.94 -14.39 6.42
N THR A 611 -7.79 -14.37 5.75
CA THR A 611 -6.52 -14.75 6.37
C THR A 611 -6.22 -13.89 7.61
N PRO A 612 -5.57 -14.45 8.65
CA PRO A 612 -4.98 -13.64 9.73
C PRO A 612 -4.05 -12.55 9.19
N ARG A 613 -3.90 -11.46 9.95
CA ARG A 613 -2.91 -10.40 9.66
C ARG A 613 -1.51 -10.97 9.51
N GLU A 614 -0.71 -10.42 8.60
CA GLU A 614 0.63 -10.92 8.30
C GLU A 614 1.63 -10.58 9.41
N ASN A 615 2.44 -11.53 9.87
CA ASN A 615 3.71 -11.22 10.55
C ASN A 615 4.84 -11.54 9.58
N SER A 616 5.21 -10.59 8.71
CA SER A 616 6.07 -10.90 7.55
C SER A 616 7.20 -9.89 7.31
N LYS A 617 8.35 -10.36 6.85
CA LYS A 617 9.33 -9.53 6.11
C LYS A 617 9.22 -9.89 4.64
N VAL A 618 9.21 -8.86 3.80
CA VAL A 618 9.08 -8.98 2.34
C VAL A 618 10.23 -8.26 1.67
N LYS A 619 10.65 -8.78 0.50
CA LYS A 619 11.57 -8.15 -0.44
C LYS A 619 11.03 -8.27 -1.86
N SER A 620 11.52 -7.42 -2.75
CA SER A 620 11.18 -7.45 -4.18
C SER A 620 12.40 -7.18 -5.07
N ILE A 621 12.48 -7.87 -6.22
CA ILE A 621 13.57 -7.76 -7.18
C ILE A 621 13.02 -7.80 -8.61
N PHE A 622 13.42 -6.84 -9.46
CA PHE A 622 13.14 -6.89 -10.89
C PHE A 622 14.29 -7.52 -11.69
N PHE A 623 13.94 -8.22 -12.78
CA PHE A 623 14.89 -8.78 -13.74
C PHE A 623 14.58 -8.27 -15.15
N ASN A 624 15.62 -8.17 -15.98
CA ASN A 624 15.58 -7.64 -17.35
C ASN A 624 15.86 -8.69 -18.44
N SER A 625 16.09 -9.95 -18.06
CA SER A 625 16.34 -11.08 -18.96
C SER A 625 15.60 -12.34 -18.48
N SER A 626 15.69 -13.42 -19.24
CA SER A 626 15.45 -14.78 -18.76
C SER A 626 16.66 -15.32 -17.98
N PHE A 627 16.48 -16.43 -17.28
CA PHE A 627 17.53 -17.08 -16.48
C PHE A 627 18.35 -18.10 -17.29
N THR A 628 19.64 -18.20 -16.99
CA THR A 628 20.48 -19.33 -17.42
C THR A 628 20.20 -20.59 -16.59
N VAL A 629 20.83 -21.72 -16.96
CA VAL A 629 20.75 -22.97 -16.18
C VAL A 629 21.39 -22.79 -14.80
N GLU A 630 22.51 -22.09 -14.74
CA GLU A 630 23.28 -21.81 -13.52
C GLU A 630 22.51 -20.88 -12.59
N GLN A 631 21.88 -19.82 -13.12
CA GLN A 631 21.03 -18.91 -12.37
C GLN A 631 19.78 -19.62 -11.82
N SER A 632 19.10 -20.43 -12.64
CA SER A 632 17.93 -21.20 -12.23
C SER A 632 18.28 -22.26 -11.17
N THR A 633 19.49 -22.82 -11.26
CA THR A 633 20.05 -23.73 -10.23
C THR A 633 20.36 -22.97 -8.95
N SER A 634 21.00 -21.80 -9.02
CA SER A 634 21.30 -20.93 -7.86
C SER A 634 20.03 -20.53 -7.10
N ILE A 635 18.99 -20.09 -7.81
CA ILE A 635 17.66 -19.81 -7.25
C ILE A 635 17.10 -21.06 -6.57
N THR A 636 17.15 -22.22 -7.25
CA THR A 636 16.66 -23.49 -6.68
C THR A 636 17.40 -23.89 -5.40
N THR A 637 18.73 -23.74 -5.35
CA THR A 637 19.54 -24.00 -4.16
C THR A 637 19.19 -23.06 -3.00
N LEU A 638 18.82 -21.80 -3.27
CA LEU A 638 18.31 -20.92 -2.23
C LEU A 638 16.93 -21.38 -1.74
N LEU A 639 16.00 -21.71 -2.65
CA LEU A 639 14.68 -22.27 -2.32
C LEU A 639 14.76 -23.60 -1.53
N GLN A 640 15.76 -24.44 -1.79
CA GLN A 640 16.03 -25.68 -1.02
C GLN A 640 16.33 -25.42 0.46
N SER A 641 16.80 -24.23 0.80
CA SER A 641 17.11 -23.79 2.17
C SER A 641 16.03 -22.87 2.78
N ALA A 642 14.85 -22.76 2.16
CA ALA A 642 13.80 -21.85 2.59
C ALA A 642 13.17 -22.27 3.94
N PRO A 643 12.90 -21.33 4.86
CA PRO A 643 12.26 -21.62 6.13
C PRO A 643 10.77 -21.97 5.95
N THR A 644 10.20 -22.66 6.94
CA THR A 644 8.76 -22.97 6.97
C THR A 644 7.94 -21.69 6.83
N GLY A 645 6.93 -21.69 5.94
CA GLY A 645 6.10 -20.52 5.66
C GLY A 645 6.72 -19.50 4.69
N ALA A 646 7.94 -19.72 4.18
CA ALA A 646 8.46 -18.92 3.08
C ALA A 646 7.63 -19.09 1.79
N LYS A 647 7.43 -17.97 1.09
CA LYS A 647 6.77 -17.90 -0.20
C LYS A 647 7.62 -17.07 -1.17
N VAL A 648 7.76 -17.53 -2.40
CA VAL A 648 8.44 -16.79 -3.48
C VAL A 648 7.59 -16.78 -4.73
N GLU A 649 7.33 -15.61 -5.29
CA GLU A 649 6.41 -15.42 -6.42
C GLU A 649 7.12 -14.74 -7.59
N PHE A 650 7.19 -15.42 -8.74
CA PHE A 650 7.87 -14.95 -9.94
C PHE A 650 6.83 -14.41 -10.93
N TYR A 651 6.43 -13.15 -10.79
CA TYR A 651 5.44 -12.51 -11.65
C TYR A 651 5.98 -12.25 -13.05
N GLY A 652 5.26 -12.75 -14.06
CA GLY A 652 5.55 -12.48 -15.47
C GLY A 652 5.10 -11.07 -15.84
N LEU A 653 5.98 -10.30 -16.48
CA LEU A 653 5.69 -8.94 -16.93
C LEU A 653 5.69 -8.84 -18.46
N GLY A 654 5.80 -7.63 -19.01
CA GLY A 654 5.63 -7.36 -20.44
C GLY A 654 4.16 -7.19 -20.85
N GLY A 655 3.84 -7.58 -22.08
CA GLY A 655 2.62 -7.12 -22.74
C GLY A 655 2.65 -5.59 -22.91
N VAL A 656 1.52 -4.92 -22.66
CA VAL A 656 1.41 -3.45 -22.77
C VAL A 656 2.43 -2.71 -21.88
N LEU A 657 2.81 -3.28 -20.72
CA LEU A 657 3.83 -2.65 -19.87
C LEU A 657 5.19 -2.49 -20.57
N ALA A 658 5.58 -3.39 -21.48
CA ALA A 658 6.86 -3.29 -22.18
C ALA A 658 6.87 -2.18 -23.26
N THR A 659 5.71 -1.81 -23.79
CA THR A 659 5.58 -0.76 -24.81
C THR A 659 5.41 0.64 -24.21
N GLU A 660 4.89 0.76 -22.99
CA GLU A 660 4.63 2.06 -22.36
C GLU A 660 5.90 2.81 -21.92
N ALA A 661 5.77 4.13 -21.88
CA ALA A 661 6.83 5.03 -21.42
C ALA A 661 7.07 4.87 -19.90
N THR A 662 8.34 4.83 -19.50
CA THR A 662 8.76 4.70 -18.09
C THR A 662 8.37 5.89 -17.22
N ASP A 663 7.99 7.01 -17.84
CA ASP A 663 7.58 8.28 -17.23
C ASP A 663 6.11 8.68 -17.58
N LEU A 664 5.31 7.78 -18.17
CA LEU A 664 3.84 7.96 -18.36
C LEU A 664 3.13 8.30 -17.03
N THR A 665 3.63 7.67 -15.98
CA THR A 665 3.27 7.82 -14.57
C THR A 665 4.56 7.89 -13.76
N SER A 666 4.50 8.18 -12.47
CA SER A 666 5.65 8.05 -11.59
C SER A 666 6.13 6.60 -11.38
N PHE A 667 5.26 5.59 -11.51
CA PHE A 667 5.66 4.18 -11.56
C PHE A 667 6.61 3.88 -12.75
N PHE A 668 7.87 3.59 -12.41
CA PHE A 668 8.99 3.42 -13.34
C PHE A 668 9.07 2.02 -13.98
N HIS A 669 8.53 0.99 -13.34
CA HIS A 669 8.89 -0.41 -13.60
C HIS A 669 8.19 -1.07 -14.81
N ARG A 670 8.31 -0.44 -15.98
CA ARG A 670 7.65 -0.84 -17.23
C ARG A 670 8.35 -1.98 -17.98
N LYS A 671 9.67 -1.86 -18.17
CA LYS A 671 10.46 -2.61 -19.18
C LYS A 671 11.18 -3.86 -18.63
N TRP A 672 10.57 -4.55 -17.67
CA TRP A 672 11.15 -5.73 -17.01
C TRP A 672 10.50 -7.03 -17.50
N THR A 673 11.24 -8.14 -17.43
CA THR A 673 10.75 -9.48 -17.82
C THR A 673 10.04 -10.17 -16.67
N LEU A 674 10.62 -10.07 -15.46
CA LEU A 674 10.10 -10.67 -14.23
C LEU A 674 10.14 -9.69 -13.07
N HIS A 675 9.19 -9.84 -12.15
CA HIS A 675 9.21 -9.27 -10.81
C HIS A 675 9.11 -10.41 -9.79
N VAL A 676 10.14 -10.57 -8.96
CA VAL A 676 10.17 -11.62 -7.93
C VAL A 676 9.88 -10.99 -6.58
N VAL A 677 8.86 -11.52 -5.91
CA VAL A 677 8.48 -11.16 -4.54
C VAL A 677 8.91 -12.29 -3.63
N ILE A 678 9.56 -11.96 -2.51
CA ILE A 678 10.07 -12.89 -1.52
C ILE A 678 9.43 -12.55 -0.19
N THR A 679 8.77 -13.52 0.45
CA THR A 679 8.11 -13.36 1.74
C THR A 679 8.61 -14.42 2.72
N VAL A 680 8.96 -14.02 3.94
CA VAL A 680 9.10 -14.92 5.08
C VAL A 680 8.12 -14.54 6.18
N VAL A 681 7.48 -15.55 6.76
CA VAL A 681 6.64 -15.40 7.96
C VAL A 681 7.54 -15.44 9.19
N LEU A 682 7.31 -14.53 10.12
CA LEU A 682 7.94 -14.50 11.43
C LEU A 682 6.99 -15.13 12.47
N THR A 683 7.56 -15.87 13.39
CA THR A 683 6.87 -16.77 14.33
C THR A 683 6.88 -16.26 15.76
N GLY A 684 7.77 -15.31 16.08
CA GLY A 684 8.08 -14.90 17.45
C GLY A 684 9.14 -15.76 18.13
N ASP A 685 9.57 -16.88 17.54
CA ASP A 685 10.79 -17.57 17.99
C ASP A 685 12.02 -16.86 17.42
N ALA A 686 12.86 -16.33 18.31
CA ALA A 686 14.02 -15.53 17.93
C ALA A 686 15.05 -16.28 17.07
N THR A 687 15.09 -17.62 17.10
CA THR A 687 16.03 -18.42 16.32
C THR A 687 15.47 -18.71 14.92
N ALA A 688 14.20 -19.13 14.83
CA ALA A 688 13.51 -19.32 13.57
C ALA A 688 13.43 -18.01 12.78
N ASP A 689 13.11 -16.91 13.45
CA ASP A 689 12.96 -15.59 12.83
C ASP A 689 14.32 -15.04 12.38
N ALA A 690 15.40 -15.20 13.17
CA ALA A 690 16.75 -14.84 12.75
C ALA A 690 17.24 -15.66 11.54
N ASN A 691 16.93 -16.96 11.49
CA ASN A 691 17.21 -17.82 10.34
C ASN A 691 16.40 -17.37 9.11
N ALA A 692 15.13 -17.00 9.28
CA ALA A 692 14.27 -16.53 8.19
C ALA A 692 14.74 -15.18 7.63
N ILE A 693 15.11 -14.23 8.49
CA ILE A 693 15.73 -12.95 8.10
C ILE A 693 17.08 -13.18 7.39
N THR A 694 17.90 -14.12 7.87
CA THR A 694 19.16 -14.49 7.20
C THR A 694 18.91 -15.08 5.81
N TRP A 695 17.89 -15.94 5.66
CA TRP A 695 17.55 -16.53 4.36
C TRP A 695 16.99 -15.50 3.36
N ILE A 696 16.08 -14.61 3.77
CA ILE A 696 15.52 -13.60 2.85
C ILE A 696 16.60 -12.59 2.43
N ASN A 697 17.55 -12.25 3.31
CA ASN A 697 18.67 -11.37 2.98
C ASN A 697 19.67 -11.99 1.98
N ARG A 698 19.70 -13.33 1.85
CA ARG A 698 20.50 -13.98 0.78
C ARG A 698 19.99 -13.71 -0.63
N TRP A 699 18.76 -13.22 -0.80
CA TRP A 699 18.32 -12.74 -2.11
C TRP A 699 19.07 -11.47 -2.55
N ASP A 700 19.47 -10.60 -1.62
CA ASP A 700 20.29 -9.42 -1.92
C ASP A 700 21.79 -9.73 -2.07
N THR A 701 22.32 -10.80 -1.42
CA THR A 701 23.74 -11.19 -1.53
C THR A 701 24.03 -12.16 -2.66
N ASP A 702 23.14 -13.13 -2.91
CA ASP A 702 23.40 -14.24 -3.82
C ASP A 702 22.71 -13.99 -5.17
N ILE A 703 21.40 -13.71 -5.15
CA ILE A 703 20.57 -13.63 -6.36
C ILE A 703 20.66 -12.26 -7.04
N ARG A 704 20.73 -11.14 -6.28
CA ARG A 704 20.82 -9.80 -6.86
C ARG A 704 22.13 -9.57 -7.65
N THR A 705 23.13 -10.45 -7.52
CA THR A 705 24.36 -10.43 -8.34
C THR A 705 24.11 -10.55 -9.84
N PHE A 706 22.98 -11.12 -10.25
CA PHE A 706 22.53 -11.23 -11.65
C PHE A 706 21.12 -10.65 -11.88
N ALA A 707 20.66 -9.77 -10.99
CA ALA A 707 19.39 -9.06 -11.10
C ALA A 707 19.57 -7.56 -11.33
N THR A 708 18.48 -6.79 -11.34
CA THR A 708 18.58 -5.33 -11.28
C THR A 708 18.71 -4.82 -9.84
N THR A 709 19.16 -3.57 -9.70
CA THR A 709 19.14 -2.82 -8.44
C THR A 709 17.75 -2.29 -8.06
N TYR A 710 16.72 -2.57 -8.86
CA TYR A 710 15.36 -2.08 -8.65
C TYR A 710 14.52 -3.05 -7.78
N SER A 711 13.54 -2.46 -7.09
CA SER A 711 12.59 -3.09 -6.17
C SER A 711 11.26 -2.32 -6.26
N TYR A 712 10.13 -2.91 -5.90
CA TYR A 712 8.81 -2.26 -6.03
C TYR A 712 8.44 -1.49 -4.76
N SER A 713 8.01 -0.23 -4.88
CA SER A 713 7.66 0.62 -3.73
C SER A 713 6.47 0.10 -2.90
N GLY A 714 5.58 -0.70 -3.49
CA GLY A 714 4.51 -1.38 -2.76
C GLY A 714 4.99 -2.56 -1.90
N TYR A 715 6.23 -3.03 -2.10
CA TYR A 715 6.95 -3.92 -1.19
C TYR A 715 8.15 -3.17 -0.59
N ALA A 716 7.82 -2.10 0.15
CA ALA A 716 8.82 -1.30 0.86
C ALA A 716 9.73 -2.19 1.72
N ASP A 717 11.03 -1.95 1.64
CA ASP A 717 12.08 -2.73 2.31
C ASP A 717 13.11 -1.78 2.92
N LEU A 718 13.14 -1.71 4.25
CA LEU A 718 14.07 -0.85 5.01
C LEU A 718 15.54 -1.23 4.84
N ASP A 719 15.86 -2.40 4.27
CA ASP A 719 17.24 -2.85 4.08
C ASP A 719 17.85 -2.30 2.77
N LEU A 720 17.04 -1.67 1.90
CA LEU A 720 17.50 -1.07 0.64
C LEU A 720 18.39 0.14 0.88
N LYS A 721 19.60 0.12 0.31
CA LYS A 721 20.60 1.18 0.48
C LYS A 721 20.24 2.50 -0.23
N ASN A 722 19.56 2.43 -1.37
CA ASN A 722 19.23 3.57 -2.23
C ASN A 722 17.74 3.52 -2.66
N PRO A 723 16.77 3.51 -1.71
CA PRO A 723 15.38 3.16 -1.99
C PRO A 723 14.75 4.03 -3.07
N ILE A 724 15.01 5.33 -3.07
CA ILE A 724 14.50 6.30 -4.06
C ILE A 724 14.87 5.89 -5.50
N VAL A 725 16.13 5.51 -5.75
CA VAL A 725 16.57 5.07 -7.09
C VAL A 725 16.06 3.65 -7.38
N SER A 726 16.02 2.77 -6.38
CA SER A 726 15.49 1.41 -6.53
C SER A 726 13.99 1.36 -6.86
N TYR A 727 13.19 2.31 -6.36
CA TYR A 727 11.75 2.41 -6.59
C TYR A 727 11.39 3.25 -7.83
N TYR A 728 12.07 4.38 -8.05
CA TYR A 728 11.61 5.38 -9.03
C TYR A 728 12.57 5.57 -10.22
N GLY A 729 13.79 5.02 -10.17
CA GLY A 729 14.75 5.09 -11.27
C GLY A 729 14.97 6.52 -11.78
N SER A 730 14.79 6.75 -13.08
CA SER A 730 14.89 8.08 -13.70
C SER A 730 13.79 9.07 -13.30
N ASN A 731 12.70 8.60 -12.67
CA ASN A 731 11.57 9.45 -12.29
C ASN A 731 11.83 10.21 -10.96
N ALA A 732 12.89 9.83 -10.22
CA ALA A 732 13.23 10.40 -8.91
C ALA A 732 13.39 11.92 -8.92
N ASP A 733 14.18 12.50 -9.83
CA ASP A 733 14.37 13.97 -9.93
C ASP A 733 13.05 14.73 -10.11
N ARG A 734 12.16 14.21 -10.97
CA ARG A 734 10.85 14.82 -11.23
C ARG A 734 9.90 14.69 -10.03
N LEU A 735 10.00 13.60 -9.28
CA LEU A 735 9.28 13.40 -8.03
C LEU A 735 9.77 14.38 -6.95
N GLU A 736 11.08 14.51 -6.72
CA GLU A 736 11.65 15.46 -5.76
C GLU A 736 11.26 16.92 -6.08
N ILE A 737 11.28 17.31 -7.37
CA ILE A 737 10.83 18.64 -7.82
C ILE A 737 9.32 18.84 -7.59
N SER A 738 8.51 17.80 -7.78
CA SER A 738 7.06 17.85 -7.52
C SER A 738 6.78 17.96 -6.01
N LYS A 739 7.56 17.25 -5.19
CA LYS A 739 7.50 17.28 -3.72
C LYS A 739 7.79 18.68 -3.17
N THR A 740 8.83 19.37 -3.68
CA THR A 740 9.15 20.75 -3.29
C THR A 740 8.00 21.74 -3.51
N LYS A 741 7.11 21.50 -4.49
CA LYS A 741 5.96 22.39 -4.74
C LYS A 741 4.80 22.18 -3.76
N VAL A 742 4.52 20.94 -3.39
CA VAL A 742 3.35 20.56 -2.58
C VAL A 742 3.65 20.48 -1.09
N ASP A 743 4.90 20.19 -0.73
CA ASP A 743 5.38 20.02 0.64
C ASP A 743 6.88 20.33 0.72
N PRO A 744 7.29 21.61 0.66
CA PRO A 744 8.69 22.02 0.79
C PRO A 744 9.32 21.72 2.18
N THR A 745 8.53 21.20 3.12
CA THR A 745 8.88 21.02 4.54
C THR A 745 8.92 19.57 5.01
N ASP A 746 8.60 18.61 4.13
CA ASP A 746 8.49 17.17 4.41
C ASP A 746 7.54 16.79 5.58
N ILE A 747 6.38 17.45 5.60
CA ILE A 747 5.26 17.13 6.50
C ILE A 747 4.72 15.73 6.18
N PHE A 748 4.43 15.44 4.90
CA PHE A 748 4.06 14.12 4.40
C PHE A 748 5.31 13.28 4.10
N GLY A 749 6.12 13.01 5.12
CA GLY A 749 7.36 12.24 4.98
C GLY A 749 7.40 10.98 5.86
N ASP A 750 7.96 9.90 5.32
CA ASP A 750 8.21 8.61 5.98
C ASP A 750 9.70 8.19 5.81
N PRO A 751 10.17 7.07 6.41
CA PRO A 751 11.58 6.67 6.33
C PRO A 751 12.15 6.42 4.91
N GLN A 752 11.32 6.29 3.88
CA GLN A 752 11.73 6.08 2.47
C GLN A 752 10.94 6.92 1.46
N SER A 753 10.18 7.93 1.91
CA SER A 753 9.45 8.84 1.03
C SER A 753 10.40 9.70 0.18
N ILE A 754 9.92 10.16 -0.98
CA ILE A 754 10.59 11.23 -1.73
C ILE A 754 10.71 12.48 -0.85
N ILE A 755 11.93 12.96 -0.67
CA ILE A 755 12.21 14.22 0.03
C ILE A 755 12.09 15.42 -0.92
N PRO A 756 11.82 16.64 -0.41
CA PRO A 756 11.82 17.85 -1.23
C PRO A 756 13.23 18.12 -1.78
N LYS A 757 13.36 18.39 -3.09
CA LYS A 757 14.61 18.92 -3.63
C LYS A 757 14.84 20.31 -3.05
N ILE A 758 15.91 20.49 -2.26
CA ILE A 758 16.32 21.81 -1.78
C ILE A 758 16.85 22.59 -2.98
N VAL A 759 15.97 23.39 -3.59
CA VAL A 759 16.36 24.41 -4.56
C VAL A 759 17.02 25.54 -3.78
N THR A 760 18.35 25.49 -3.66
CA THR A 760 19.11 26.71 -3.46
C THR A 760 18.85 27.60 -4.68
N GLU A 761 18.45 28.86 -4.46
CA GLU A 761 18.23 29.79 -5.57
C GLU A 761 19.56 30.07 -6.27
N GLY A 762 19.78 29.33 -7.35
CA GLY A 762 20.89 29.56 -8.27
C GLY A 762 20.70 30.90 -8.95
N GLY A 763 21.43 31.91 -8.48
CA GLY A 763 21.65 33.13 -9.25
C GLY A 763 22.13 32.80 -10.67
N PRO A 764 21.84 33.66 -11.66
CA PRO A 764 22.04 33.34 -13.07
C PRO A 764 23.48 32.87 -13.36
N PRO A 765 23.67 31.88 -14.25
CA PRO A 765 24.93 31.20 -14.42
C PRO A 765 26.08 32.16 -14.76
N CYS A 766 27.22 31.97 -14.09
CA CYS A 766 28.43 32.76 -14.28
C CYS A 766 29.02 32.57 -15.69
N ASN A 767 28.51 33.32 -16.68
CA ASN A 767 29.11 33.41 -18.00
C ASN A 767 30.58 33.86 -17.87
N GLY A 768 31.48 33.14 -18.52
CA GLY A 768 32.93 33.17 -18.29
C GLY A 768 33.67 34.40 -18.84
N THR A 769 33.23 35.61 -18.50
CA THR A 769 33.96 36.86 -18.73
C THR A 769 34.45 37.43 -17.41
N THR A 770 35.77 37.62 -17.27
CA THR A 770 36.41 38.18 -16.07
C THR A 770 35.84 39.55 -15.70
N PRO A 771 35.43 39.78 -14.43
CA PRO A 771 35.02 41.11 -13.99
C PRO A 771 36.18 42.12 -14.09
N PRO A 772 35.92 43.39 -14.41
CA PRO A 772 36.87 44.46 -14.16
C PRO A 772 37.12 44.61 -12.64
N GLY A 773 38.27 45.17 -12.27
CA GLY A 773 38.66 45.38 -10.88
C GLY A 773 37.72 46.32 -10.11
N PRO A 774 37.81 46.36 -8.77
CA PRO A 774 36.81 47.00 -7.91
C PRO A 774 36.77 48.53 -8.09
N SER A 775 35.78 49.01 -8.83
CA SER A 775 35.38 50.43 -8.81
C SER A 775 34.50 50.71 -7.61
N THR A 776 34.86 51.70 -6.80
CA THR A 776 34.08 52.12 -5.63
C THR A 776 32.77 52.81 -6.05
N ALA A 777 31.65 52.09 -5.98
CA ALA A 777 30.31 52.63 -6.19
C ALA A 777 29.39 52.21 -5.02
N SER A 778 28.72 53.18 -4.42
CA SER A 778 27.77 52.97 -3.32
C SER A 778 26.43 52.42 -3.80
N LEU A 779 25.71 51.71 -2.92
CA LEU A 779 24.30 51.34 -3.10
C LEU A 779 23.40 52.53 -3.46
N PRO A 780 22.45 52.36 -4.40
CA PRO A 780 21.14 52.98 -4.22
C PRO A 780 19.94 52.14 -4.70
N ASN A 781 18.74 52.56 -4.30
CA ASN A 781 17.47 52.44 -5.04
C ASN A 781 16.80 51.06 -5.21
N ILE A 782 16.33 50.47 -4.10
CA ILE A 782 15.08 49.67 -4.09
C ILE A 782 13.92 50.41 -3.38
N LEU A 783 14.21 51.43 -2.57
CA LEU A 783 13.20 52.25 -1.86
C LEU A 783 12.58 53.38 -2.72
N SER A 784 13.17 53.73 -3.85
CA SER A 784 12.72 54.86 -4.68
C SER A 784 11.52 54.52 -5.57
N SER A 785 11.41 53.29 -6.09
CA SER A 785 10.32 52.85 -6.97
C SER A 785 8.96 52.90 -6.27
N TRP A 786 8.89 52.43 -5.03
CA TRP A 786 7.68 52.51 -4.18
C TRP A 786 7.30 53.95 -3.84
N SER A 787 8.29 54.80 -3.58
CA SER A 787 8.07 56.24 -3.33
C SER A 787 7.46 56.94 -4.55
N VAL A 788 7.93 56.61 -5.76
CA VAL A 788 7.40 57.15 -7.03
C VAL A 788 5.98 56.63 -7.31
N LEU A 789 5.68 55.34 -7.09
CA LEU A 789 4.32 54.83 -7.26
C LEU A 789 3.33 55.55 -6.32
N ALA A 790 3.68 55.69 -5.04
CA ALA A 790 2.83 56.37 -4.06
C ALA A 790 2.57 57.84 -4.43
N LEU A 791 3.61 58.58 -4.86
CA LEU A 791 3.45 59.98 -5.26
C LEU A 791 2.62 60.13 -6.56
N THR A 792 2.75 59.18 -7.49
CA THR A 792 1.95 59.15 -8.73
C THR A 792 0.47 58.88 -8.43
N LEU A 793 0.18 57.95 -7.50
CA LEU A 793 -1.19 57.66 -7.09
C LEU A 793 -1.85 58.87 -6.40
N ILE A 794 -1.12 59.54 -5.49
CA ILE A 794 -1.60 60.74 -4.78
C ILE A 794 -1.87 61.89 -5.76
N THR A 795 -1.00 62.10 -6.75
CA THR A 795 -1.18 63.17 -7.76
C THR A 795 -2.26 62.88 -8.79
N MET A 796 -2.57 61.61 -9.09
CA MET A 796 -3.72 61.24 -9.94
C MET A 796 -5.08 61.35 -9.22
N ILE A 797 -5.12 61.19 -7.90
CA ILE A 797 -6.37 61.25 -7.12
C ILE A 797 -6.78 62.69 -6.78
N PHE A 798 -5.83 63.60 -6.59
CA PHE A 798 -6.10 64.98 -6.17
C PHE A 798 -7.06 65.77 -7.10
N PRO A 799 -7.00 65.65 -8.45
CA PRO A 799 -7.93 66.32 -9.37
C PRO A 799 -9.37 65.77 -9.37
N ILE A 800 -9.64 64.68 -8.63
CA ILE A 800 -10.95 64.01 -8.54
C ILE A 800 -11.67 64.38 -7.22
N ILE A 801 -11.00 65.10 -6.31
CA ILE A 801 -11.48 65.46 -4.97
C ILE A 801 -11.78 66.98 -4.84
N LEU A 802 -11.55 67.75 -5.92
CA LEU A 802 -11.89 69.18 -6.07
C LEU A 802 -13.19 69.39 -6.87
#